data_AF-A0A3M1L370-F1
#
_entry.id   AF-A0A3M1L370-F1
#
_cell.length_a   1.000
_cell.length_b   1.000
_cell.length_c   1.000
_cell.angle_alpha   90.00
_cell.angle_beta   90.00
_cell.angle_gamma   90.00
#
_symmetry.space_group_name_H-M   'P 1'
#
loop_
_entity.id
_entity.type
_entity.pdbx_description
1 polymer ?
#
loop_
_entity_poly.entity_id
_entity_poly.type
_entity_poly.pdbx_seq_one_letter_code
_entity_poly.pdbx_strand_id
1 'polypeptide(L)'
;MQSSSNDERWECSAELSLLDSGLEAAVCSACSLSGTPGNMRCDRKAAFLLIAFTAGILAMPALARPGGEEPNASGTAPATPAVKLIVKYAGSVSECIPCRVARQSALRSTFEATPLDRLYVRYGVTEATPLWAPELGRVDLRTRRRAYQLYLDGIRARFPLRAARAAAVRPAPDLSAVYLLTLRPDADLQEAAQDFAADPHVVYAEPDGEITAEMVPNDPFFASTGSWGQTYEDLWGLHMINVADAWDIATGDGVVVAVVDTGVDYRHPDIAANIWTNPAEIAGNGFDDDGNGFVDDVHGWDMMSEDNDPMDTYGHGTHVAGIVAATGNNGEGVVGVAFNATVMPVKIFGSYGTTSTSVASDGILYAAANGADVINASWAGHGVSALLKDAVDTARALGAVFIASSGQIAGVDTTVPASIPGVLAVGGTTPDDLVDLTVSNEGEALSVVAPGMDILSLRAAQLLGVAGDPVGTDYLRLSGSSSAAAHVSGIAALLLSAFPTLSNDEVRYHIENGAVQPGFLWYEDRPWNPRYGWGRVDARAAMDPIATTTRFGHDPIELHEFAGTTRDSVAGRRLEFTTSASVGWSLATPPWLVPSLGNGNGPTTIEFSYDGSTVVPGDYTSTVVIDAPMTDDGGLSLPVTLHAHRDERVGAPFTIAQTNNLLGFVDPWTPDPKAASAGLGILVAWPEYIGGKWEIRVSRIGSTGAATSPRTLAETENVLRQVALASDGRDYLAVWRDYDRTRRRSKLLALRLAPDGSPIDSSPIPIETRRRTLGQPEVAFDGHAYNVIWRYYRRNSVRVYIRQVGVDGSLRGRPRRLYPNSSTRHPTDVIPKIACANGGCVVTWCQRDGSFANNKPISNAYAVHVVGGRPVTRGALEILHDADYTGGIASDGTGYLALYGRGNRCLLPDWHTIGCGVDLLGVRLAPDGSPIDANGLRIRNGPERHPENYRHVFDVGFDGDNYLVTWVTQADVIHAPLATPSVFLHPSHMFAARVSSDGTVLDNEAEGLLIASDGRPISKMASAFSATGGVFAWFEHLLEDAAVTVDAGYRLFKAQRVFARSPGPEYPEMEIGQISLPTLTEGQVVGMRVFAPSLDPASAVYSASGLPEGAVFDSSSRLFRWKPDARQRGTYSGVTFSASDGSTSVEQAVTLTVDEGILSLGGGLVGENGVRAEGIAIELVGAGGVRWLTFSDAIGHYHFDGVKSGARYKLRLGKPSRKLFRSTPRMIRPEVGVDDLSELNFTITPR
;
A
#
# COMPACT_ATOMS: atom_id res chain seq x y z
N MET A 1 -41.07 69.23 4.73
CA MET A 1 -42.17 69.78 5.54
C MET A 1 -42.86 68.62 6.24
N GLN A 2 -43.33 68.80 7.47
CA GLN A 2 -44.08 67.78 8.21
C GLN A 2 -45.48 67.60 7.60
N SER A 3 -45.99 66.37 7.54
CA SER A 3 -46.90 65.83 8.57
C SER A 3 -47.56 64.52 8.12
N SER A 4 -47.61 63.52 9.02
CA SER A 4 -48.70 62.55 9.26
C SER A 4 -49.55 62.00 8.08
N SER A 5 -49.85 60.70 7.99
CA SER A 5 -49.60 59.59 8.94
C SER A 5 -50.16 58.28 8.35
N ASN A 6 -49.49 57.17 8.66
CA ASN A 6 -50.07 55.85 8.95
C ASN A 6 -50.92 55.15 7.85
N ASP A 7 -50.68 53.90 7.48
CA ASP A 7 -49.64 52.92 7.85
C ASP A 7 -49.37 52.03 6.60
N GLU A 8 -48.30 51.26 6.47
CA GLU A 8 -47.35 50.76 7.49
C GLU A 8 -45.88 50.92 7.01
N ARG A 9 -44.92 50.27 7.69
CA ARG A 9 -43.55 50.01 7.21
C ARG A 9 -43.11 48.63 7.68
N TRP A 10 -42.36 47.92 6.83
CA TRP A 10 -41.32 47.00 7.28
C TRP A 10 -40.00 47.35 6.58
N GLU A 11 -38.91 47.32 7.33
CA GLU A 11 -37.54 47.61 6.89
C GLU A 11 -36.78 46.30 6.62
N CYS A 12 -35.59 46.41 6.01
CA CYS A 12 -34.78 45.26 5.57
C CYS A 12 -34.27 44.37 6.72
N SER A 13 -34.30 43.05 6.53
CA SER A 13 -33.27 42.14 7.10
C SER A 13 -33.23 40.77 6.42
N ALA A 14 -32.07 40.48 5.81
CA ALA A 14 -31.29 39.23 5.83
C ALA A 14 -31.87 37.82 5.52
N GLU A 15 -30.91 36.97 5.14
CA GLU A 15 -30.85 35.50 5.14
C GLU A 15 -31.25 34.70 3.89
N LEU A 16 -30.49 33.61 3.70
CA LEU A 16 -30.42 32.76 2.52
C LEU A 16 -31.60 31.78 2.45
N SER A 17 -31.94 31.34 1.24
CA SER A 17 -31.90 29.90 0.93
C SER A 17 -31.99 29.66 -0.58
N LEU A 18 -31.43 28.52 -1.00
CA LEU A 18 -31.48 28.04 -2.37
C LEU A 18 -32.93 27.81 -2.80
N LEU A 19 -33.27 28.16 -4.04
CA LEU A 19 -33.79 27.21 -5.05
C LEU A 19 -34.03 27.88 -6.41
N ASP A 20 -34.09 27.00 -7.40
CA ASP A 20 -34.33 27.16 -8.84
C ASP A 20 -35.21 28.31 -9.38
N SER A 21 -35.02 28.49 -10.69
CA SER A 21 -35.87 29.16 -11.68
C SER A 21 -35.74 30.67 -11.84
N GLY A 22 -35.71 31.10 -13.11
CA GLY A 22 -35.56 32.50 -13.51
C GLY A 22 -36.89 33.24 -13.66
N LEU A 23 -36.82 34.53 -14.03
CA LEU A 23 -37.99 35.40 -14.10
C LEU A 23 -37.69 36.84 -13.61
N GLU A 24 -37.83 37.84 -14.47
CA GLU A 24 -38.17 39.24 -14.08
C GLU A 24 -37.20 40.07 -13.18
N ALA A 25 -36.24 40.75 -13.81
CA ALA A 25 -35.71 42.02 -13.30
C ALA A 25 -35.24 43.00 -14.42
N ALA A 26 -36.07 43.19 -15.47
CA ALA A 26 -35.73 44.11 -16.57
C ALA A 26 -36.95 44.79 -17.23
N VAL A 27 -37.92 45.26 -16.44
CA VAL A 27 -39.01 46.14 -16.92
C VAL A 27 -38.99 47.47 -16.16
N CYS A 28 -38.07 48.37 -16.52
CA CYS A 28 -38.24 49.85 -16.41
C CYS A 28 -36.98 50.64 -16.87
N SER A 29 -36.72 50.68 -18.19
CA SER A 29 -35.76 51.65 -18.77
C SER A 29 -36.08 52.03 -20.22
N ALA A 30 -37.36 52.26 -20.51
CA ALA A 30 -37.85 52.69 -21.84
C ALA A 30 -38.80 53.90 -21.77
N CYS A 31 -38.33 54.99 -21.15
CA CYS A 31 -38.96 56.32 -21.24
C CYS A 31 -37.87 57.41 -21.19
N SER A 32 -37.45 57.92 -22.34
CA SER A 32 -36.57 59.10 -22.41
C SER A 32 -37.40 60.38 -22.51
N LEU A 33 -37.10 61.33 -21.62
CA LEU A 33 -37.65 62.69 -21.69
C LEU A 33 -37.01 63.45 -22.85
N SER A 34 -37.81 63.88 -23.83
CA SER A 34 -37.48 65.02 -24.68
C SER A 34 -38.71 65.91 -24.88
N GLY A 35 -38.47 67.22 -25.04
CA GLY A 35 -39.39 68.27 -24.61
C GLY A 35 -40.77 68.38 -25.30
N THR A 36 -41.63 69.11 -24.58
CA THR A 36 -42.99 69.62 -24.92
C THR A 36 -44.16 68.63 -24.78
N PRO A 37 -45.34 69.08 -24.28
CA PRO A 37 -46.39 68.18 -23.81
C PRO A 37 -47.49 67.96 -24.86
N GLY A 38 -47.85 66.69 -25.11
CA GLY A 38 -49.11 66.34 -25.76
C GLY A 38 -49.05 65.38 -26.94
N ASN A 39 -48.56 64.15 -26.75
CA ASN A 39 -49.15 62.90 -27.28
C ASN A 39 -48.26 61.68 -26.97
N MET A 40 -48.71 60.79 -26.07
CA MET A 40 -48.13 59.45 -25.95
C MET A 40 -48.71 58.51 -27.00
N ARG A 41 -47.87 57.73 -27.67
CA ARG A 41 -48.28 56.51 -28.38
C ARG A 41 -47.38 55.36 -27.95
N CYS A 42 -47.94 54.42 -27.19
CA CYS A 42 -47.33 53.10 -26.98
C CYS A 42 -47.65 52.23 -28.20
N ASP A 43 -46.63 51.66 -28.86
CA ASP A 43 -46.85 50.61 -29.87
C ASP A 43 -46.93 49.23 -29.19
N ARG A 44 -47.86 48.39 -29.64
CA ARG A 44 -48.42 47.27 -28.87
C ARG A 44 -47.98 45.90 -29.40
N LYS A 45 -46.76 45.81 -29.95
CA LYS A 45 -46.27 44.65 -30.73
C LYS A 45 -44.99 43.98 -30.24
N ALA A 46 -44.53 44.27 -29.02
CA ALA A 46 -43.26 43.75 -28.48
C ALA A 46 -43.44 42.78 -27.28
N ALA A 47 -44.33 41.78 -27.40
CA ALA A 47 -44.67 40.89 -26.27
C ALA A 47 -45.03 39.44 -26.67
N PHE A 48 -44.43 38.87 -27.73
CA PHE A 48 -44.81 37.53 -28.22
C PHE A 48 -43.65 36.65 -28.72
N LEU A 49 -42.42 36.91 -28.27
CA LEU A 49 -41.24 36.13 -28.71
C LEU A 49 -40.21 35.93 -27.58
N LEU A 50 -40.65 35.40 -26.44
CA LEU A 50 -39.75 35.02 -25.34
C LEU A 50 -40.27 33.90 -24.41
N ILE A 51 -41.06 32.95 -24.93
CA ILE A 51 -41.46 31.72 -24.20
C ILE A 51 -41.46 30.53 -25.16
N ALA A 52 -40.33 29.81 -25.29
CA ALA A 52 -40.23 28.51 -25.95
C ALA A 52 -38.84 27.83 -25.79
N PHE A 53 -38.23 27.82 -24.59
CA PHE A 53 -36.95 27.09 -24.37
C PHE A 53 -36.78 26.60 -22.91
N THR A 54 -37.77 25.89 -22.37
CA THR A 54 -37.66 25.07 -21.14
C THR A 54 -38.70 23.94 -21.15
N ALA A 55 -38.32 22.76 -20.64
CA ALA A 55 -39.07 21.48 -20.54
C ALA A 55 -39.38 20.74 -21.87
N GLY A 56 -39.31 19.40 -21.93
CA GLY A 56 -38.93 18.42 -20.90
C GLY A 56 -39.01 16.96 -21.39
N ILE A 57 -38.30 16.05 -20.71
CA ILE A 57 -38.24 14.59 -20.99
C ILE A 57 -39.51 13.88 -20.52
N LEU A 58 -39.97 12.85 -21.26
CA LEU A 58 -40.80 11.74 -20.74
C LEU A 58 -40.74 10.52 -21.68
N ALA A 59 -40.86 9.29 -21.14
CA ALA A 59 -40.52 8.05 -21.86
C ALA A 59 -41.60 6.94 -21.82
N MET A 60 -41.82 6.27 -22.98
CA MET A 60 -42.35 4.89 -23.17
C MET A 60 -43.82 4.59 -22.73
N PRO A 61 -44.46 3.42 -23.06
CA PRO A 61 -43.98 2.19 -23.75
C PRO A 61 -44.92 1.49 -24.81
N ALA A 62 -44.37 0.45 -25.48
CA ALA A 62 -45.01 -0.83 -25.93
C ALA A 62 -46.05 -0.84 -27.11
N LEU A 63 -46.11 -1.81 -28.05
CA LEU A 63 -46.10 -3.29 -27.93
C LEU A 63 -46.04 -4.06 -29.31
N ALA A 64 -45.53 -5.31 -29.30
CA ALA A 64 -45.89 -6.50 -30.12
C ALA A 64 -45.33 -6.79 -31.55
N ARG A 65 -44.79 -8.03 -31.67
CA ARG A 65 -44.36 -8.86 -32.84
C ARG A 65 -45.59 -9.52 -33.56
N PRO A 66 -45.49 -10.41 -34.60
CA PRO A 66 -44.32 -11.12 -35.19
C PRO A 66 -44.26 -11.33 -36.74
N GLY A 67 -43.06 -11.70 -37.23
CA GLY A 67 -42.81 -12.82 -38.17
C GLY A 67 -43.30 -12.79 -39.63
N GLY A 68 -42.36 -12.92 -40.58
CA GLY A 68 -42.62 -13.23 -42.00
C GLY A 68 -41.31 -13.33 -42.81
N GLU A 69 -41.20 -14.32 -43.69
CA GLU A 69 -39.99 -14.63 -44.47
C GLU A 69 -39.75 -13.66 -45.65
N GLU A 70 -38.51 -13.64 -46.17
CA GLU A 70 -38.18 -13.01 -47.45
C GLU A 70 -38.99 -13.61 -48.61
N PRO A 71 -39.21 -12.82 -49.68
CA PRO A 71 -38.61 -13.25 -50.93
C PRO A 71 -37.91 -12.12 -51.72
N ASN A 72 -36.80 -12.50 -52.38
CA ASN A 72 -36.11 -11.70 -53.38
C ASN A 72 -37.04 -11.18 -54.50
N ALA A 73 -36.93 -9.90 -54.89
CA ALA A 73 -36.27 -9.50 -56.16
C ALA A 73 -36.52 -8.03 -56.59
N SER A 74 -35.56 -7.51 -57.37
CA SER A 74 -35.66 -6.38 -58.33
C SER A 74 -35.76 -4.93 -57.82
N GLY A 75 -34.57 -4.31 -57.67
CA GLY A 75 -34.14 -3.26 -58.59
C GLY A 75 -34.93 -1.95 -58.68
N THR A 76 -34.71 -1.04 -57.73
CA THR A 76 -34.76 0.41 -57.95
C THR A 76 -33.44 1.02 -57.51
N ALA A 77 -32.80 1.81 -58.37
CA ALA A 77 -31.55 2.50 -58.03
C ALA A 77 -31.79 3.51 -56.89
N PRO A 78 -30.79 3.76 -56.01
CA PRO A 78 -30.90 4.80 -55.01
C PRO A 78 -31.05 6.17 -55.68
N ALA A 79 -31.93 7.02 -55.13
CA ALA A 79 -32.10 8.37 -55.62
C ALA A 79 -30.83 9.19 -55.35
N THR A 80 -30.28 9.81 -56.39
CA THR A 80 -29.12 10.70 -56.28
C THR A 80 -29.43 11.83 -55.28
N PRO A 81 -28.56 12.10 -54.28
CA PRO A 81 -28.80 13.15 -53.31
C PRO A 81 -28.95 14.52 -53.97
N ALA A 82 -29.83 15.36 -53.43
CA ALA A 82 -30.03 16.72 -53.93
C ALA A 82 -28.81 17.59 -53.61
N VAL A 83 -28.30 18.28 -54.62
CA VAL A 83 -27.08 19.09 -54.51
C VAL A 83 -27.42 20.47 -53.94
N LYS A 84 -26.54 21.04 -53.11
CA LYS A 84 -26.80 22.27 -52.36
C LYS A 84 -25.81 23.38 -52.72
N LEU A 85 -26.30 24.62 -52.78
CA LEU A 85 -25.53 25.82 -53.13
C LEU A 85 -25.78 26.93 -52.10
N ILE A 86 -24.73 27.50 -51.53
CA ILE A 86 -24.82 28.68 -50.65
C ILE A 86 -24.87 29.93 -51.53
N VAL A 87 -25.85 30.82 -51.28
CA VAL A 87 -26.03 32.07 -52.03
C VAL A 87 -26.33 33.23 -51.08
N LYS A 88 -25.57 34.33 -51.20
CA LYS A 88 -25.83 35.58 -50.48
C LYS A 88 -26.46 36.63 -51.41
N TYR A 89 -27.64 37.12 -51.05
CA TYR A 89 -28.35 38.13 -51.85
C TYR A 89 -27.95 39.57 -51.51
N ALA A 90 -27.84 40.40 -52.55
CA ALA A 90 -27.42 41.79 -52.46
C ALA A 90 -28.47 42.69 -51.78
N GLY A 91 -28.07 43.95 -51.51
CA GLY A 91 -28.98 44.97 -50.97
C GLY A 91 -30.15 45.32 -51.91
N SER A 92 -29.99 45.06 -53.21
CA SER A 92 -31.00 45.24 -54.25
C SER A 92 -32.18 44.27 -54.14
N VAL A 93 -31.97 43.09 -53.52
CA VAL A 93 -33.05 42.14 -53.25
C VAL A 93 -33.70 42.47 -51.92
N SER A 94 -35.03 42.65 -51.96
CA SER A 94 -35.85 42.93 -50.77
C SER A 94 -36.99 41.93 -50.56
N GLU A 95 -37.24 41.04 -51.52
CA GLU A 95 -38.35 40.09 -51.51
C GLU A 95 -38.07 38.86 -50.62
N CYS A 96 -39.12 38.09 -50.32
CA CYS A 96 -38.99 36.80 -49.64
C CYS A 96 -38.44 35.75 -50.62
N ILE A 97 -37.18 35.33 -50.45
CA ILE A 97 -36.51 34.35 -51.33
C ILE A 97 -37.26 33.01 -51.40
N PRO A 98 -37.71 32.38 -50.29
CA PRO A 98 -38.41 31.09 -50.38
C PRO A 98 -39.79 31.24 -51.03
N CYS A 99 -40.44 32.39 -50.86
CA CYS A 99 -41.70 32.71 -51.53
C CYS A 99 -41.52 32.89 -53.05
N ARG A 100 -40.34 33.33 -53.49
CA ARG A 100 -39.98 33.51 -54.90
C ARG A 100 -39.64 32.17 -55.56
N VAL A 101 -38.87 31.33 -54.86
CA VAL A 101 -38.60 29.93 -55.25
C VAL A 101 -39.91 29.12 -55.38
N ALA A 102 -40.82 29.24 -54.42
CA ALA A 102 -42.14 28.59 -54.48
C ALA A 102 -43.03 29.03 -55.67
N ARG A 103 -42.74 30.15 -56.34
CA ARG A 103 -43.48 30.67 -57.50
C ARG A 103 -42.90 30.25 -58.85
N GLN A 104 -41.73 29.59 -58.89
CA GLN A 104 -41.06 29.20 -60.14
C GLN A 104 -41.95 28.41 -61.10
N SER A 105 -42.84 27.56 -60.58
CA SER A 105 -43.78 26.76 -61.39
C SER A 105 -44.75 27.62 -62.22
N ALA A 106 -45.07 28.83 -61.77
CA ALA A 106 -45.88 29.81 -62.49
C ALA A 106 -45.07 30.66 -63.49
N LEU A 107 -43.74 30.72 -63.36
CA LEU A 107 -42.85 31.57 -64.16
C LEU A 107 -42.32 30.87 -65.44
N ARG A 108 -42.55 29.56 -65.60
CA ARG A 108 -42.02 28.73 -66.71
C ARG A 108 -42.54 29.09 -68.12
N SER A 109 -43.39 30.11 -68.29
CA SER A 109 -43.99 30.47 -69.58
C SER A 109 -44.16 31.97 -69.86
N THR A 110 -43.59 32.86 -69.04
CA THR A 110 -43.83 34.33 -69.13
C THR A 110 -42.57 35.14 -69.47
N PHE A 111 -42.74 36.14 -70.35
CA PHE A 111 -41.70 37.11 -70.74
C PHE A 111 -41.18 37.99 -69.58
N GLU A 112 -41.84 37.97 -68.42
CA GLU A 112 -41.51 38.78 -67.24
C GLU A 112 -40.44 38.14 -66.31
N ALA A 113 -39.94 36.94 -66.61
CA ALA A 113 -38.93 36.28 -65.77
C ALA A 113 -37.59 37.03 -65.77
N THR A 114 -37.18 37.50 -64.57
CA THR A 114 -35.90 38.20 -64.34
C THR A 114 -34.71 37.25 -64.53
N PRO A 115 -33.47 37.76 -64.68
CA PRO A 115 -32.27 36.91 -64.80
C PRO A 115 -32.16 35.86 -63.68
N LEU A 116 -32.32 36.27 -62.42
CA LEU A 116 -32.31 35.38 -61.26
C LEU A 116 -33.42 34.31 -61.30
N ASP A 117 -34.61 34.62 -61.81
CA ASP A 117 -35.68 33.61 -61.96
C ASP A 117 -35.35 32.56 -63.03
N ARG A 118 -34.55 32.93 -64.03
CA ARG A 118 -34.06 31.98 -65.05
C ARG A 118 -33.02 31.04 -64.46
N LEU A 119 -32.15 31.51 -63.56
CA LEU A 119 -31.20 30.66 -62.85
C LEU A 119 -31.91 29.64 -61.95
N TYR A 120 -32.90 30.10 -61.17
CA TYR A 120 -33.79 29.25 -60.39
C TYR A 120 -34.44 28.13 -61.23
N VAL A 121 -34.95 28.46 -62.42
CA VAL A 121 -35.54 27.46 -63.34
C VAL A 121 -34.48 26.58 -64.01
N ARG A 122 -33.32 27.13 -64.42
CA ARG A 122 -32.21 26.41 -65.08
C ARG A 122 -31.65 25.31 -64.18
N TYR A 123 -31.37 25.62 -62.92
CA TYR A 123 -30.81 24.68 -61.94
C TYR A 123 -31.87 23.94 -61.12
N GLY A 124 -33.15 24.15 -61.41
CA GLY A 124 -34.26 23.43 -60.79
C GLY A 124 -34.31 23.60 -59.27
N VAL A 125 -34.11 24.82 -58.77
CA VAL A 125 -34.01 25.11 -57.33
C VAL A 125 -35.36 24.82 -56.65
N THR A 126 -35.45 23.74 -55.89
CA THR A 126 -36.69 23.27 -55.25
C THR A 126 -36.99 23.99 -53.94
N GLU A 127 -35.95 24.38 -53.22
CA GLU A 127 -36.03 25.02 -51.91
C GLU A 127 -34.96 26.11 -51.75
N ALA A 128 -35.27 27.11 -50.93
CA ALA A 128 -34.31 28.08 -50.41
C ALA A 128 -34.54 28.22 -48.92
N THR A 129 -33.52 27.93 -48.12
CA THR A 129 -33.57 27.98 -46.65
C THR A 129 -32.53 28.96 -46.16
N PRO A 130 -32.88 30.01 -45.40
CA PRO A 130 -31.86 30.91 -44.86
C PRO A 130 -30.98 30.20 -43.84
N LEU A 131 -29.67 30.41 -43.90
CA LEU A 131 -28.70 29.77 -42.98
C LEU A 131 -28.73 30.33 -41.55
N TRP A 132 -29.34 31.51 -41.36
CA TRP A 132 -29.46 32.15 -40.05
C TRP A 132 -30.92 32.57 -39.79
N ALA A 133 -31.42 32.42 -38.56
CA ALA A 133 -32.82 32.68 -38.19
C ALA A 133 -33.85 32.02 -39.15
N PRO A 134 -33.85 30.67 -39.26
CA PRO A 134 -34.73 29.94 -40.18
C PRO A 134 -36.22 30.13 -39.91
N GLU A 135 -36.61 30.36 -38.66
CA GLU A 135 -37.97 30.70 -38.24
C GLU A 135 -38.50 32.00 -38.90
N LEU A 136 -37.60 32.90 -39.32
CA LEU A 136 -37.92 34.11 -40.09
C LEU A 136 -37.82 33.91 -41.62
N GLY A 137 -37.80 32.68 -42.13
CA GLY A 137 -37.53 32.42 -43.55
C GLY A 137 -38.60 32.91 -44.53
N ARG A 138 -39.86 33.03 -44.08
CA ARG A 138 -40.99 33.45 -44.94
C ARG A 138 -41.33 34.95 -44.88
N VAL A 139 -40.44 35.79 -44.35
CA VAL A 139 -40.56 37.27 -44.39
C VAL A 139 -39.56 37.89 -45.36
N ASP A 140 -39.76 39.17 -45.67
CA ASP A 140 -38.93 39.92 -46.61
C ASP A 140 -37.49 40.18 -46.07
N LEU A 141 -36.52 40.36 -46.97
CA LEU A 141 -35.12 40.54 -46.59
C LEU A 141 -34.84 41.81 -45.79
N ARG A 142 -35.65 42.88 -45.91
CA ARG A 142 -35.45 44.10 -45.12
C ARG A 142 -35.84 43.86 -43.66
N THR A 143 -36.93 43.13 -43.43
CA THR A 143 -37.34 42.70 -42.09
C THR A 143 -36.30 41.77 -41.46
N ARG A 144 -35.74 40.82 -42.21
CA ARG A 144 -34.67 39.92 -41.72
C ARG A 144 -33.38 40.67 -41.35
N ARG A 145 -32.93 41.62 -42.18
CA ARG A 145 -31.78 42.50 -41.89
C ARG A 145 -31.96 43.29 -40.60
N ARG A 146 -33.18 43.78 -40.34
CA ARG A 146 -33.51 44.50 -39.11
C ARG A 146 -33.48 43.59 -37.87
N ALA A 147 -33.97 42.37 -37.98
CA ALA A 147 -33.90 41.37 -36.91
C ALA A 147 -32.44 41.01 -36.56
N TYR A 148 -31.57 40.88 -37.56
CA TYR A 148 -30.15 40.60 -37.36
C TYR A 148 -29.42 41.69 -36.58
N GLN A 149 -29.65 42.97 -36.91
CA GLN A 149 -29.02 44.06 -36.16
C GLN A 149 -29.50 44.10 -34.70
N LEU A 150 -30.80 43.92 -34.44
CA LEU A 150 -31.33 43.83 -33.08
C LEU A 150 -30.75 42.65 -32.29
N TYR A 151 -30.52 41.50 -32.92
CA TYR A 151 -29.85 40.35 -32.33
C TYR A 151 -28.39 40.66 -31.94
N LEU A 152 -27.62 41.26 -32.85
CA LEU A 152 -26.25 41.68 -32.59
C LEU A 152 -26.14 42.73 -31.47
N ASP A 153 -27.04 43.71 -31.45
CA ASP A 153 -27.09 44.73 -30.40
C ASP A 153 -27.47 44.11 -29.04
N GLY A 154 -28.37 43.13 -29.02
CA GLY A 154 -28.70 42.34 -27.83
C GLY A 154 -27.56 41.43 -27.34
N ILE A 155 -26.59 41.06 -28.19
CA ILE A 155 -25.35 40.39 -27.76
C ILE A 155 -24.37 41.41 -27.19
N ARG A 156 -24.17 42.55 -27.86
CA ARG A 156 -23.30 43.63 -27.39
C ARG A 156 -23.72 44.14 -26.01
N ALA A 157 -25.01 44.28 -25.77
CA ALA A 157 -25.57 44.66 -24.48
C ALA A 157 -25.32 43.63 -23.36
N ARG A 158 -25.29 42.33 -23.69
CA ARG A 158 -24.99 41.25 -22.72
C ARG A 158 -23.51 41.15 -22.35
N PHE A 159 -22.60 41.58 -23.22
CA PHE A 159 -21.16 41.49 -23.01
C PHE A 159 -20.46 42.85 -23.20
N PRO A 160 -20.74 43.84 -22.34
CA PRO A 160 -20.29 45.22 -22.55
C PRO A 160 -18.75 45.37 -22.58
N LEU A 161 -18.01 44.61 -21.76
CA LEU A 161 -16.55 44.61 -21.78
C LEU A 161 -15.96 44.00 -23.07
N ARG A 162 -16.60 42.96 -23.62
CA ARG A 162 -16.23 42.38 -24.92
C ARG A 162 -16.57 43.33 -26.07
N ALA A 163 -17.72 44.00 -26.00
CA ALA A 163 -18.15 44.99 -26.97
C ALA A 163 -17.24 46.24 -26.98
N ALA A 164 -16.76 46.67 -25.81
CA ALA A 164 -15.84 47.81 -25.68
C ALA A 164 -14.48 47.59 -26.39
N ARG A 165 -14.03 46.34 -26.54
CA ARG A 165 -12.82 45.99 -27.31
C ARG A 165 -12.99 46.23 -28.83
N ALA A 166 -14.21 46.31 -29.34
CA ALA A 166 -14.52 46.44 -30.77
C ALA A 166 -14.63 47.89 -31.28
N ALA A 167 -13.89 48.83 -30.66
CA ALA A 167 -14.09 50.28 -30.81
C ALA A 167 -13.68 50.91 -32.18
N ALA A 168 -13.28 50.14 -33.20
CA ALA A 168 -12.79 50.67 -34.48
C ALA A 168 -13.29 49.91 -35.74
N VAL A 169 -14.58 50.11 -36.06
CA VAL A 169 -15.21 50.04 -37.41
C VAL A 169 -14.72 48.98 -38.42
N ARG A 170 -15.21 47.75 -38.28
CA ARG A 170 -15.94 47.09 -39.38
C ARG A 170 -17.32 46.65 -38.87
N PRO A 171 -18.42 46.94 -39.59
CA PRO A 171 -19.71 46.38 -39.22
C PRO A 171 -19.69 44.86 -39.36
N ALA A 172 -20.37 44.14 -38.46
CA ALA A 172 -20.51 42.70 -38.57
C ALA A 172 -21.15 42.32 -39.93
N PRO A 173 -20.63 41.30 -40.65
CA PRO A 173 -21.16 40.92 -41.95
C PRO A 173 -22.66 40.57 -41.89
N ASP A 174 -23.48 41.11 -42.79
CA ASP A 174 -24.90 40.75 -42.86
C ASP A 174 -25.09 39.27 -43.25
N LEU A 175 -25.44 38.43 -42.27
CA LEU A 175 -25.74 37.01 -42.48
C LEU A 175 -27.23 36.76 -42.80
N SER A 176 -28.10 37.75 -42.64
CA SER A 176 -29.56 37.56 -42.77
C SER A 176 -30.04 37.31 -44.20
N ALA A 177 -29.19 37.63 -45.18
CA ALA A 177 -29.41 37.47 -46.61
C ALA A 177 -28.67 36.26 -47.23
N VAL A 178 -28.12 35.36 -46.42
CA VAL A 178 -27.46 34.12 -46.88
C VAL A 178 -28.45 32.94 -46.84
N TYR A 179 -28.56 32.21 -47.94
CA TYR A 179 -29.49 31.09 -48.13
C TYR A 179 -28.77 29.88 -48.70
N LEU A 180 -29.20 28.71 -48.24
CA LEU A 180 -28.92 27.42 -48.83
C LEU A 180 -30.00 27.13 -49.87
N LEU A 181 -29.61 26.95 -51.13
CA LEU A 181 -30.48 26.55 -52.22
C LEU A 181 -30.34 25.05 -52.45
N THR A 182 -31.46 24.34 -52.55
CA THR A 182 -31.50 22.92 -52.94
C THR A 182 -31.77 22.86 -54.44
N LEU A 183 -30.81 22.33 -55.21
CA LEU A 183 -30.86 22.22 -56.67
C LEU A 183 -31.36 20.82 -57.08
N ARG A 184 -31.63 20.65 -58.39
CA ARG A 184 -31.90 19.31 -58.93
C ARG A 184 -30.64 18.41 -58.81
N PRO A 185 -30.77 17.09 -58.59
CA PRO A 185 -29.62 16.20 -58.36
C PRO A 185 -28.60 16.09 -59.52
N ASP A 186 -29.00 16.46 -60.74
CA ASP A 186 -28.17 16.45 -61.95
C ASP A 186 -27.63 17.86 -62.33
N ALA A 187 -27.71 18.84 -61.43
CA ALA A 187 -27.11 20.15 -61.65
C ALA A 187 -25.58 20.11 -61.47
N ASP A 188 -24.83 20.66 -62.42
CA ASP A 188 -23.42 20.99 -62.20
C ASP A 188 -23.33 22.12 -61.18
N LEU A 189 -22.76 21.80 -60.01
CA LEU A 189 -22.69 22.72 -58.89
C LEU A 189 -21.69 23.86 -59.12
N GLN A 190 -20.62 23.59 -59.87
CA GLN A 190 -19.59 24.57 -60.17
C GLN A 190 -20.07 25.55 -61.24
N GLU A 191 -20.79 25.06 -62.25
CA GLU A 191 -21.51 25.89 -63.22
C GLU A 191 -22.56 26.74 -62.51
N ALA A 192 -23.36 26.15 -61.61
CA ALA A 192 -24.38 26.88 -60.84
C ALA A 192 -23.78 27.99 -59.97
N ALA A 193 -22.68 27.73 -59.25
CA ALA A 193 -21.99 28.73 -58.45
C ALA A 193 -21.54 29.92 -59.31
N GLN A 194 -20.93 29.66 -60.47
CA GLN A 194 -20.49 30.69 -61.41
C GLN A 194 -21.67 31.52 -61.96
N ASP A 195 -22.73 30.86 -62.40
CA ASP A 195 -23.92 31.51 -62.98
C ASP A 195 -24.67 32.37 -61.96
N PHE A 196 -24.84 31.88 -60.71
CA PHE A 196 -25.44 32.67 -59.63
C PHE A 196 -24.52 33.83 -59.19
N ALA A 197 -23.20 33.63 -59.10
CA ALA A 197 -22.27 34.71 -58.77
C ALA A 197 -22.17 35.81 -59.84
N ALA A 198 -22.54 35.50 -61.09
CA ALA A 198 -22.58 36.47 -62.19
C ALA A 198 -23.84 37.37 -62.20
N ASP A 199 -24.88 37.06 -61.41
CA ASP A 199 -26.09 37.88 -61.33
C ASP A 199 -25.89 39.12 -60.43
N PRO A 200 -26.22 40.35 -60.88
CA PRO A 200 -26.02 41.59 -60.10
C PRO A 200 -26.88 41.69 -58.82
N HIS A 201 -27.77 40.74 -58.56
CA HIS A 201 -28.55 40.60 -57.34
C HIS A 201 -27.93 39.62 -56.31
N VAL A 202 -26.83 38.96 -56.66
CA VAL A 202 -26.07 38.06 -55.80
C VAL A 202 -24.73 38.71 -55.41
N VAL A 203 -24.28 38.49 -54.17
CA VAL A 203 -23.00 38.97 -53.63
C VAL A 203 -21.92 37.90 -53.79
N TYR A 204 -22.29 36.66 -53.53
CA TYR A 204 -21.51 35.46 -53.84
C TYR A 204 -22.45 34.25 -53.93
N ALA A 205 -22.02 33.25 -54.69
CA ALA A 205 -22.61 31.91 -54.71
C ALA A 205 -21.48 30.88 -54.75
N GLU A 206 -21.59 29.84 -53.95
CA GLU A 206 -20.54 28.82 -53.76
C GLU A 206 -21.16 27.46 -53.44
N PRO A 207 -20.50 26.34 -53.79
CA PRO A 207 -20.89 25.00 -53.35
C PRO A 207 -21.11 24.93 -51.82
N ASP A 208 -22.14 24.20 -51.37
CA ASP A 208 -22.23 23.77 -49.96
C ASP A 208 -21.23 22.63 -49.76
N GLY A 209 -19.99 22.98 -49.43
CA GLY A 209 -18.90 22.02 -49.23
C GLY A 209 -19.05 21.23 -47.93
N GLU A 210 -18.62 19.98 -47.94
CA GLU A 210 -18.43 19.22 -46.70
C GLU A 210 -17.28 19.85 -45.91
N ILE A 211 -17.57 20.26 -44.68
CA ILE A 211 -16.56 20.73 -43.72
C ILE A 211 -16.40 19.62 -42.68
N THR A 212 -15.32 18.85 -42.81
CA THR A 212 -14.82 17.98 -41.74
C THR A 212 -14.03 18.83 -40.75
N ALA A 213 -14.35 18.71 -39.46
CA ALA A 213 -13.44 19.10 -38.39
C ALA A 213 -12.72 17.82 -37.96
N GLU A 214 -11.42 17.73 -38.28
CA GLU A 214 -10.48 16.71 -37.81
C GLU A 214 -9.13 16.94 -38.53
N MET A 215 -8.09 17.37 -37.79
CA MET A 215 -6.71 17.23 -38.27
C MET A 215 -6.26 15.78 -38.06
N VAL A 216 -6.75 14.87 -38.91
CA VAL A 216 -6.27 13.48 -38.96
C VAL A 216 -5.04 13.43 -39.86
N PRO A 217 -3.85 13.08 -39.33
CA PRO A 217 -2.64 12.95 -40.14
C PRO A 217 -2.80 11.86 -41.20
N ASN A 218 -2.18 12.06 -42.36
CA ASN A 218 -2.31 11.16 -43.51
C ASN A 218 -1.39 9.91 -43.43
N ASP A 219 -0.73 9.73 -42.30
CA ASP A 219 0.33 8.76 -42.05
C ASP A 219 -0.28 7.36 -41.86
N PRO A 220 0.13 6.32 -42.63
CA PRO A 220 -0.68 5.12 -42.82
C PRO A 220 -1.03 4.34 -41.54
N PHE A 221 -0.15 4.32 -40.55
CA PHE A 221 -0.40 3.58 -39.30
C PHE A 221 -1.31 4.32 -38.30
N PHE A 222 -1.62 5.61 -38.51
CA PHE A 222 -2.55 6.33 -37.65
C PHE A 222 -4.00 5.87 -37.83
N ALA A 223 -4.39 5.57 -39.07
CA ALA A 223 -5.76 5.21 -39.44
C ALA A 223 -6.01 3.69 -39.61
N SER A 224 -5.01 2.83 -39.35
CA SER A 224 -5.10 1.38 -39.52
C SER A 224 -5.26 0.62 -38.20
N THR A 225 -5.70 -0.63 -38.31
CA THR A 225 -6.08 -1.48 -37.18
C THR A 225 -5.75 -2.94 -37.51
N GLY A 226 -5.15 -3.66 -36.55
CA GLY A 226 -4.96 -5.10 -36.66
C GLY A 226 -3.82 -5.54 -37.59
N SER A 227 -2.87 -4.66 -37.96
CA SER A 227 -1.81 -4.98 -38.93
C SER A 227 -0.90 -6.16 -38.53
N TRP A 228 -0.82 -6.51 -37.24
CA TRP A 228 -0.10 -7.68 -36.73
C TRP A 228 -1.03 -8.70 -36.03
N GLY A 229 -2.34 -8.61 -36.25
CA GLY A 229 -3.34 -9.53 -35.71
C GLY A 229 -3.85 -9.18 -34.31
N GLN A 230 -3.57 -7.98 -33.84
CA GLN A 230 -4.13 -7.39 -32.62
C GLN A 230 -5.56 -6.86 -32.84
N THR A 231 -6.28 -6.50 -31.78
CA THR A 231 -7.70 -6.09 -31.84
C THR A 231 -7.94 -4.58 -31.74
N TYR A 232 -6.87 -3.80 -31.57
CA TYR A 232 -6.83 -2.35 -31.42
C TYR A 232 -6.09 -1.69 -32.59
N GLU A 233 -6.18 -0.37 -32.68
CA GLU A 233 -5.55 0.48 -33.68
C GLU A 233 -4.02 0.33 -33.68
N ASP A 234 -3.37 0.51 -34.83
CA ASP A 234 -1.91 0.32 -34.92
C ASP A 234 -1.15 1.39 -34.11
N LEU A 235 -1.69 2.62 -34.04
CA LEU A 235 -1.25 3.68 -33.12
C LEU A 235 -2.26 3.93 -31.97
N TRP A 236 -2.77 2.85 -31.35
CA TRP A 236 -3.76 2.92 -30.26
C TRP A 236 -3.44 3.93 -29.15
N GLY A 237 -2.16 4.10 -28.82
CA GLY A 237 -1.72 5.00 -27.76
C GLY A 237 -2.10 6.47 -28.02
N LEU A 238 -1.94 6.93 -29.26
CA LEU A 238 -2.29 8.28 -29.68
C LEU A 238 -3.80 8.54 -29.59
N HIS A 239 -4.61 7.53 -29.96
CA HIS A 239 -6.06 7.57 -29.83
C HIS A 239 -6.50 7.58 -28.36
N MET A 240 -5.91 6.75 -27.50
CA MET A 240 -6.30 6.66 -26.09
C MET A 240 -5.98 7.94 -25.28
N ILE A 241 -4.96 8.70 -25.69
CA ILE A 241 -4.60 9.99 -25.07
C ILE A 241 -5.25 11.19 -25.76
N ASN A 242 -6.21 11.00 -26.69
CA ASN A 242 -6.92 12.07 -27.39
C ASN A 242 -6.00 13.11 -28.07
N VAL A 243 -4.90 12.66 -28.69
CA VAL A 243 -3.91 13.60 -29.28
C VAL A 243 -4.44 14.38 -30.49
N ALA A 244 -5.36 13.79 -31.27
CA ALA A 244 -5.92 14.43 -32.46
C ALA A 244 -6.64 15.75 -32.13
N ASP A 245 -7.41 15.77 -31.05
CA ASP A 245 -8.09 16.97 -30.54
C ASP A 245 -7.10 18.03 -30.03
N ALA A 246 -5.87 17.63 -29.63
CA ALA A 246 -4.82 18.56 -29.21
C ALA A 246 -4.12 19.22 -30.41
N TRP A 247 -4.01 18.53 -31.55
CA TRP A 247 -3.41 19.06 -32.79
C TRP A 247 -4.19 20.22 -33.41
N ASP A 248 -5.50 20.33 -33.13
CA ASP A 248 -6.32 21.52 -33.45
C ASP A 248 -5.88 22.79 -32.67
N ILE A 249 -5.07 22.64 -31.60
CA ILE A 249 -4.56 23.73 -30.75
C ILE A 249 -3.08 24.00 -31.03
N ALA A 250 -2.23 22.96 -31.00
CA ALA A 250 -0.80 23.05 -31.26
C ALA A 250 -0.22 21.72 -31.73
N THR A 251 0.92 21.80 -32.43
CA THR A 251 1.58 20.67 -33.10
C THR A 251 3.03 20.46 -32.67
N GLY A 252 3.52 21.27 -31.72
CA GLY A 252 4.89 21.19 -31.17
C GLY A 252 5.87 22.20 -31.76
N ASP A 253 5.45 23.01 -32.73
CA ASP A 253 6.27 24.01 -33.41
C ASP A 253 7.06 24.90 -32.44
N GLY A 254 8.36 25.03 -32.70
CA GLY A 254 9.27 25.89 -31.95
C GLY A 254 9.81 25.31 -30.64
N VAL A 255 9.44 24.08 -30.28
CA VAL A 255 9.89 23.40 -29.06
C VAL A 255 11.01 22.40 -29.37
N VAL A 256 12.00 22.32 -28.48
CA VAL A 256 13.12 21.39 -28.54
C VAL A 256 12.97 20.31 -27.46
N VAL A 257 12.86 19.05 -27.86
CA VAL A 257 12.80 17.89 -26.96
C VAL A 257 14.11 17.11 -27.03
N ALA A 258 14.87 17.10 -25.93
CA ALA A 258 16.07 16.28 -25.83
C ALA A 258 15.71 14.83 -25.48
N VAL A 259 16.17 13.90 -26.32
CA VAL A 259 16.08 12.45 -26.08
C VAL A 259 17.45 12.01 -25.56
N VAL A 260 17.56 11.97 -24.22
CA VAL A 260 18.79 11.60 -23.51
C VAL A 260 18.81 10.08 -23.35
N ASP A 261 19.30 9.37 -24.37
CA ASP A 261 19.09 7.93 -24.55
C ASP A 261 20.25 7.27 -25.36
N THR A 262 20.00 6.29 -26.22
CA THR A 262 21.01 5.58 -27.05
C THR A 262 21.45 6.35 -28.30
N GLY A 263 21.02 7.59 -28.44
CA GLY A 263 21.09 8.37 -29.68
C GLY A 263 19.81 8.23 -30.51
N VAL A 264 19.78 8.87 -31.68
CA VAL A 264 18.66 8.77 -32.64
C VAL A 264 19.23 8.51 -34.03
N ASP A 265 18.58 7.65 -34.82
CA ASP A 265 18.84 7.54 -36.26
C ASP A 265 18.30 8.79 -36.97
N TYR A 266 19.06 9.86 -36.92
CA TYR A 266 18.72 11.17 -37.51
C TYR A 266 18.60 11.15 -39.05
N ARG A 267 18.80 9.98 -39.68
CA ARG A 267 18.64 9.76 -41.13
C ARG A 267 17.37 8.98 -41.47
N HIS A 268 16.61 8.53 -40.46
CA HIS A 268 15.35 7.85 -40.64
C HIS A 268 14.34 8.80 -41.35
N PRO A 269 13.71 8.37 -42.45
CA PRO A 269 12.92 9.26 -43.32
C PRO A 269 11.80 9.97 -42.55
N ASP A 270 11.17 9.24 -41.64
CA ASP A 270 10.02 9.70 -40.84
C ASP A 270 10.40 10.63 -39.65
N ILE A 271 11.68 11.02 -39.48
CA ILE A 271 12.07 12.00 -38.44
C ILE A 271 13.17 12.98 -38.88
N ALA A 272 13.87 12.74 -40.00
CA ALA A 272 14.99 13.57 -40.44
C ALA A 272 14.63 15.06 -40.63
N ALA A 273 13.36 15.39 -40.88
CA ALA A 273 12.88 16.77 -40.94
C ALA A 273 12.76 17.46 -39.57
N ASN A 274 12.59 16.67 -38.51
CA ASN A 274 12.37 17.09 -37.13
C ASN A 274 13.61 16.90 -36.24
N ILE A 275 14.78 16.59 -36.79
CA ILE A 275 16.02 16.55 -36.00
C ILE A 275 16.48 17.99 -35.74
N TRP A 276 16.74 18.29 -34.47
CA TRP A 276 17.30 19.56 -34.03
C TRP A 276 18.63 19.83 -34.74
N THR A 277 18.88 21.10 -35.03
CA THR A 277 20.14 21.55 -35.60
C THR A 277 20.64 22.70 -34.74
N ASN A 278 21.84 22.59 -34.14
CA ASN A 278 22.44 23.66 -33.36
C ASN A 278 22.55 24.92 -34.25
N PRO A 279 21.80 26.00 -33.98
CA PRO A 279 21.79 27.20 -34.82
C PRO A 279 23.07 28.03 -34.68
N ALA A 280 23.96 27.68 -33.75
CA ALA A 280 25.22 28.37 -33.50
C ALA A 280 26.44 27.68 -34.16
N GLU A 281 26.31 26.44 -34.65
CA GLU A 281 27.37 25.65 -35.27
C GLU A 281 27.44 25.76 -36.81
N ILE A 282 28.65 25.72 -37.38
CA ILE A 282 28.88 25.68 -38.84
C ILE A 282 29.34 24.27 -39.25
N ALA A 283 28.36 23.42 -39.54
CA ALA A 283 28.54 21.98 -39.79
C ALA A 283 29.77 21.56 -40.63
N GLY A 284 30.66 20.80 -40.00
CA GLY A 284 31.81 20.14 -40.59
C GLY A 284 33.03 21.05 -40.77
N ASN A 285 33.17 22.09 -39.95
CA ASN A 285 34.28 23.03 -40.03
C ASN A 285 35.50 22.61 -39.17
N GLY A 286 35.32 21.70 -38.20
CA GLY A 286 36.35 21.21 -37.27
C GLY A 286 36.57 22.09 -36.03
N PHE A 287 35.61 22.94 -35.67
CA PHE A 287 35.66 23.89 -34.55
C PHE A 287 34.42 23.77 -33.66
N ASP A 288 34.55 24.33 -32.46
CA ASP A 288 33.48 24.62 -31.51
C ASP A 288 33.20 26.12 -31.72
N ASP A 289 32.15 26.43 -32.49
CA ASP A 289 31.83 27.79 -32.97
C ASP A 289 31.07 28.59 -31.91
N ASP A 290 30.28 27.93 -31.07
CA ASP A 290 29.49 28.55 -30.00
C ASP A 290 30.24 28.67 -28.66
N GLY A 291 31.31 27.88 -28.48
CA GLY A 291 32.15 27.85 -27.29
C GLY A 291 31.61 26.97 -26.16
N ASN A 292 30.68 26.05 -26.45
CA ASN A 292 30.04 25.16 -25.47
C ASN A 292 30.95 24.00 -25.02
N GLY A 293 32.04 23.73 -25.74
CA GLY A 293 33.01 22.65 -25.48
C GLY A 293 32.89 21.42 -26.38
N PHE A 294 31.96 21.41 -27.33
CA PHE A 294 31.56 20.27 -28.15
C PHE A 294 31.69 20.62 -29.66
N VAL A 295 32.79 20.15 -30.28
CA VAL A 295 33.16 20.50 -31.67
C VAL A 295 32.17 19.94 -32.70
N ASP A 296 31.66 20.79 -33.59
CA ASP A 296 30.71 20.43 -34.65
C ASP A 296 29.45 19.67 -34.11
N ASP A 297 28.90 20.02 -32.95
CA ASP A 297 27.74 19.33 -32.31
C ASP A 297 26.37 19.58 -33.00
N VAL A 298 26.41 19.75 -34.32
CA VAL A 298 25.36 20.17 -35.26
C VAL A 298 23.99 19.57 -34.98
N HIS A 299 23.90 18.29 -34.61
CA HIS A 299 22.63 17.63 -34.34
C HIS A 299 22.43 17.24 -32.87
N GLY A 300 23.44 17.39 -32.02
CA GLY A 300 23.53 16.78 -30.70
C GLY A 300 24.89 16.07 -30.51
N TRP A 301 25.02 15.29 -29.44
CA TRP A 301 26.33 14.78 -29.00
C TRP A 301 26.32 13.32 -28.49
N ASP A 302 27.40 12.58 -28.73
CA ASP A 302 27.72 11.28 -28.12
C ASP A 302 28.63 11.44 -26.89
N MET A 303 28.02 11.41 -25.71
CA MET A 303 28.70 11.46 -24.40
C MET A 303 29.49 10.18 -24.07
N MET A 304 29.33 9.10 -24.83
CA MET A 304 30.09 7.85 -24.66
C MET A 304 31.33 7.80 -25.54
N SER A 305 31.28 8.40 -26.73
CA SER A 305 32.38 8.45 -27.69
C SER A 305 33.18 9.76 -27.61
N GLU A 306 32.62 10.79 -26.96
CA GLU A 306 33.11 12.17 -26.94
C GLU A 306 33.24 12.75 -28.37
N ASP A 307 32.19 12.55 -29.19
CA ASP A 307 32.09 13.06 -30.56
C ASP A 307 30.68 13.53 -30.96
N ASN A 308 30.58 14.10 -32.16
CA ASN A 308 29.38 14.73 -32.70
C ASN A 308 28.47 13.80 -33.53
N ASP A 309 28.58 12.48 -33.40
CA ASP A 309 27.70 11.53 -34.11
C ASP A 309 26.75 10.81 -33.12
N PRO A 310 25.66 11.46 -32.65
CA PRO A 310 24.68 10.86 -31.75
C PRO A 310 23.78 9.81 -32.43
N MET A 311 24.28 9.14 -33.47
CA MET A 311 23.61 8.09 -34.24
C MET A 311 23.24 6.89 -33.35
N ASP A 312 21.99 6.47 -33.42
CA ASP A 312 21.51 5.29 -32.69
C ASP A 312 22.03 4.00 -33.33
N THR A 313 22.83 3.25 -32.56
CA THR A 313 23.32 1.93 -32.93
C THR A 313 22.72 0.81 -32.08
N TYR A 314 21.82 1.16 -31.16
CA TYR A 314 21.15 0.22 -30.24
C TYR A 314 19.68 0.03 -30.62
N GLY A 315 18.97 1.13 -30.85
CA GLY A 315 17.60 1.21 -31.39
C GLY A 315 16.53 1.79 -30.46
N HIS A 316 16.86 2.16 -29.23
CA HIS A 316 15.86 2.54 -28.21
C HIS A 316 15.53 4.03 -28.29
N GLY A 317 16.54 4.90 -28.33
CA GLY A 317 16.35 6.34 -28.46
C GLY A 317 15.64 6.73 -29.77
N THR A 318 15.84 6.00 -30.87
CA THR A 318 15.08 6.22 -32.12
C THR A 318 13.59 5.90 -31.97
N HIS A 319 13.24 4.83 -31.25
CA HIS A 319 11.85 4.46 -30.98
C HIS A 319 11.16 5.51 -30.09
N VAL A 320 11.86 5.96 -29.05
CA VAL A 320 11.44 7.05 -28.16
C VAL A 320 11.23 8.36 -28.93
N ALA A 321 12.21 8.78 -29.74
CA ALA A 321 12.15 10.00 -30.54
C ALA A 321 10.97 10.00 -31.53
N GLY A 322 10.66 8.84 -32.12
CA GLY A 322 9.49 8.68 -32.99
C GLY A 322 8.15 8.92 -32.30
N ILE A 323 7.98 8.44 -31.07
CA ILE A 323 6.76 8.68 -30.28
C ILE A 323 6.61 10.17 -29.96
N VAL A 324 7.72 10.86 -29.69
CA VAL A 324 7.74 12.31 -29.45
C VAL A 324 7.36 13.08 -30.73
N ALA A 325 8.09 12.89 -31.83
CA ALA A 325 8.03 13.77 -33.00
C ALA A 325 8.38 13.10 -34.34
N ALA A 326 7.93 11.86 -34.61
CA ALA A 326 7.83 11.39 -36.00
C ALA A 326 6.98 12.37 -36.85
N THR A 327 7.35 12.52 -38.12
CA THR A 327 6.96 13.65 -38.97
C THR A 327 5.55 13.46 -39.51
N GLY A 328 4.59 14.18 -38.93
CA GLY A 328 3.19 14.05 -39.31
C GLY A 328 2.86 14.64 -40.68
N ASN A 329 1.83 14.11 -41.30
CA ASN A 329 1.32 14.50 -42.62
C ASN A 329 2.29 14.28 -43.79
N ASN A 330 3.32 13.44 -43.63
CA ASN A 330 4.27 13.13 -44.70
C ASN A 330 3.79 11.99 -45.63
N GLY A 331 2.82 11.19 -45.20
CA GLY A 331 2.25 10.06 -45.94
C GLY A 331 3.05 8.76 -45.81
N GLU A 332 3.97 8.71 -44.87
CA GLU A 332 4.81 7.58 -44.50
C GLU A 332 4.45 7.11 -43.07
N GLY A 333 4.89 5.89 -42.72
CA GLY A 333 5.01 5.47 -41.33
C GLY A 333 3.94 5.86 -40.31
N VAL A 334 4.42 6.55 -39.28
CA VAL A 334 3.75 6.88 -38.02
C VAL A 334 3.82 8.39 -37.78
N VAL A 335 3.03 8.89 -36.82
CA VAL A 335 3.06 10.30 -36.42
C VAL A 335 3.44 10.43 -34.95
N GLY A 336 4.29 11.41 -34.62
CA GLY A 336 4.65 11.71 -33.24
C GLY A 336 3.57 12.52 -32.53
N VAL A 337 3.55 12.49 -31.19
CA VAL A 337 2.62 13.29 -30.39
C VAL A 337 2.77 14.80 -30.65
N ALA A 338 4.00 15.28 -30.81
CA ALA A 338 4.33 16.66 -31.15
C ALA A 338 5.07 16.71 -32.49
N PHE A 339 4.36 16.41 -33.58
CA PHE A 339 4.95 16.13 -34.88
C PHE A 339 5.63 17.30 -35.62
N ASN A 340 5.58 18.53 -35.07
CA ASN A 340 6.39 19.68 -35.52
C ASN A 340 7.43 20.14 -34.47
N ALA A 341 7.58 19.44 -33.35
CA ALA A 341 8.68 19.68 -32.42
C ALA A 341 10.00 19.15 -32.99
N THR A 342 11.12 19.69 -32.52
CA THR A 342 12.45 19.21 -32.92
C THR A 342 13.07 18.34 -31.84
N VAL A 343 13.72 17.24 -32.24
CA VAL A 343 14.38 16.30 -31.33
C VAL A 343 15.88 16.54 -31.32
N MET A 344 16.44 16.81 -30.13
CA MET A 344 17.87 16.85 -29.86
C MET A 344 18.33 15.47 -29.35
N PRO A 345 19.03 14.65 -30.15
CA PRO A 345 19.57 13.37 -29.70
C PRO A 345 20.78 13.59 -28.80
N VAL A 346 20.71 13.13 -27.55
CA VAL A 346 21.84 13.15 -26.62
C VAL A 346 22.15 11.73 -26.25
N LYS A 347 23.24 11.20 -26.81
CA LYS A 347 23.59 9.79 -26.71
C LYS A 347 24.44 9.56 -25.46
N ILE A 348 23.83 8.95 -24.45
CA ILE A 348 24.48 8.59 -23.17
C ILE A 348 24.70 7.08 -23.01
N PHE A 349 24.12 6.24 -23.86
CA PHE A 349 24.28 4.79 -23.80
C PHE A 349 25.16 4.25 -24.93
N GLY A 350 26.17 3.44 -24.57
CA GLY A 350 26.96 2.69 -25.54
C GLY A 350 26.19 1.50 -26.12
N SER A 351 26.76 0.83 -27.13
CA SER A 351 26.11 -0.26 -27.90
C SER A 351 25.66 -1.50 -27.10
N TYR A 352 25.94 -1.55 -25.79
CA TYR A 352 25.47 -2.59 -24.86
C TYR A 352 24.27 -2.17 -23.99
N GLY A 353 23.73 -0.96 -24.16
CA GLY A 353 22.59 -0.46 -23.38
C GLY A 353 22.94 -0.11 -21.92
N THR A 354 24.19 0.25 -21.66
CA THR A 354 24.66 0.68 -20.32
C THR A 354 25.35 2.04 -20.37
N THR A 355 25.14 2.84 -19.32
CA THR A 355 25.76 4.16 -19.10
C THR A 355 26.31 4.26 -17.67
N SER A 356 26.91 5.41 -17.33
CA SER A 356 27.31 5.76 -15.97
C SER A 356 26.58 7.02 -15.49
N THR A 357 26.44 7.17 -14.18
CA THR A 357 25.77 8.31 -13.54
C THR A 357 26.36 9.66 -13.96
N SER A 358 27.68 9.75 -14.18
CA SER A 358 28.33 10.99 -14.66
C SER A 358 27.94 11.30 -16.11
N VAL A 359 28.13 10.35 -17.04
CA VAL A 359 27.77 10.49 -18.46
C VAL A 359 26.28 10.88 -18.63
N ALA A 360 25.40 10.27 -17.85
CA ALA A 360 23.98 10.63 -17.84
C ALA A 360 23.72 12.06 -17.30
N SER A 361 24.48 12.49 -16.30
CA SER A 361 24.39 13.86 -15.74
C SER A 361 24.93 14.90 -16.73
N ASP A 362 26.05 14.61 -17.39
CA ASP A 362 26.65 15.48 -18.41
C ASP A 362 25.72 15.63 -19.62
N GLY A 363 25.07 14.53 -20.07
CA GLY A 363 24.04 14.57 -21.10
C GLY A 363 22.81 15.40 -20.72
N ILE A 364 22.34 15.33 -19.47
CA ILE A 364 21.24 16.17 -18.96
C ILE A 364 21.63 17.66 -18.96
N LEU A 365 22.85 17.97 -18.52
CA LEU A 365 23.35 19.35 -18.48
C LEU A 365 23.57 19.92 -19.87
N TYR A 366 24.11 19.13 -20.80
CA TYR A 366 24.24 19.49 -22.22
C TYR A 366 22.89 19.81 -22.86
N ALA A 367 21.89 18.94 -22.67
CA ALA A 367 20.55 19.16 -23.20
C ALA A 367 19.96 20.49 -22.74
N ALA A 368 20.02 20.77 -21.43
CA ALA A 368 19.51 22.02 -20.88
C ALA A 368 20.34 23.25 -21.31
N ALA A 369 21.66 23.13 -21.42
CA ALA A 369 22.53 24.21 -21.86
C ALA A 369 22.30 24.60 -23.33
N ASN A 370 22.02 23.61 -24.19
CA ASN A 370 21.70 23.81 -25.61
C ASN A 370 20.21 24.10 -25.89
N GLY A 371 19.44 24.44 -24.84
CA GLY A 371 18.08 24.98 -24.98
C GLY A 371 17.00 23.94 -25.21
N ALA A 372 17.14 22.72 -24.68
CA ALA A 372 16.03 21.77 -24.62
C ALA A 372 14.95 22.25 -23.64
N ASP A 373 13.74 22.48 -24.15
CA ASP A 373 12.55 22.84 -23.37
C ASP A 373 11.99 21.62 -22.60
N VAL A 374 12.15 20.42 -23.15
CA VAL A 374 11.73 19.15 -22.56
C VAL A 374 12.89 18.16 -22.61
N ILE A 375 13.17 17.47 -21.50
CA ILE A 375 14.15 16.38 -21.43
C ILE A 375 13.42 15.08 -21.14
N ASN A 376 13.48 14.15 -22.09
CA ASN A 376 12.98 12.80 -21.94
C ASN A 376 14.11 11.84 -21.50
N ALA A 377 13.99 11.30 -20.29
CA ALA A 377 14.86 10.26 -19.74
C ALA A 377 14.12 8.92 -19.67
N SER A 378 14.08 8.19 -20.79
CA SER A 378 13.42 6.87 -20.90
C SER A 378 14.26 5.71 -20.34
N TRP A 379 14.94 5.94 -19.22
CA TRP A 379 15.85 4.99 -18.56
C TRP A 379 15.78 5.08 -17.04
N ALA A 380 16.19 3.99 -16.39
CA ALA A 380 16.09 3.80 -14.95
C ALA A 380 17.44 3.37 -14.35
N GLY A 381 17.91 4.12 -13.36
CA GLY A 381 18.89 3.69 -12.36
C GLY A 381 18.19 3.38 -11.03
N HIS A 382 18.89 2.74 -10.09
CA HIS A 382 18.35 2.38 -8.78
C HIS A 382 19.15 2.97 -7.62
N GLY A 383 18.45 3.45 -6.61
CA GLY A 383 19.02 4.15 -5.45
C GLY A 383 19.19 5.65 -5.70
N VAL A 384 19.49 6.39 -4.62
CA VAL A 384 19.60 7.85 -4.67
C VAL A 384 20.96 8.28 -5.22
N SER A 385 20.95 9.17 -6.21
CA SER A 385 22.14 9.83 -6.76
C SER A 385 22.04 11.34 -6.57
N ALA A 386 22.90 11.89 -5.70
CA ALA A 386 22.98 13.34 -5.51
C ALA A 386 23.39 14.07 -6.79
N LEU A 387 24.32 13.49 -7.57
CA LEU A 387 24.79 14.09 -8.83
C LEU A 387 23.68 14.17 -9.89
N LEU A 388 22.88 13.10 -10.06
CA LEU A 388 21.74 13.13 -10.99
C LEU A 388 20.67 14.09 -10.50
N LYS A 389 20.42 14.16 -9.18
CA LYS A 389 19.52 15.15 -8.60
C LYS A 389 19.98 16.58 -8.91
N ASP A 390 21.24 16.90 -8.67
CA ASP A 390 21.79 18.24 -8.92
C ASP A 390 21.76 18.58 -10.43
N ALA A 391 22.00 17.61 -11.31
CA ALA A 391 21.88 17.78 -12.77
C ALA A 391 20.43 18.02 -13.22
N VAL A 392 19.47 17.24 -12.71
CA VAL A 392 18.03 17.43 -12.96
C VAL A 392 17.55 18.77 -12.41
N ASP A 393 17.92 19.12 -11.18
CA ASP A 393 17.56 20.41 -10.58
C ASP A 393 18.15 21.58 -11.37
N THR A 394 19.38 21.44 -11.90
CA THR A 394 20.02 22.45 -12.77
C THR A 394 19.28 22.58 -14.10
N ALA A 395 18.95 21.46 -14.77
CA ALA A 395 18.17 21.47 -16.00
C ALA A 395 16.79 22.13 -15.80
N ARG A 396 16.09 21.78 -14.71
CA ARG A 396 14.82 22.42 -14.34
C ARG A 396 15.00 23.91 -14.02
N ALA A 397 16.09 24.31 -13.35
CA ALA A 397 16.38 25.72 -13.08
C ALA A 397 16.71 26.55 -14.34
N LEU A 398 17.13 25.90 -15.42
CA LEU A 398 17.29 26.52 -16.75
C LEU A 398 15.97 26.58 -17.56
N GLY A 399 14.90 25.96 -17.08
CA GLY A 399 13.57 25.99 -17.71
C GLY A 399 13.14 24.68 -18.39
N ALA A 400 13.94 23.61 -18.30
CA ALA A 400 13.60 22.34 -18.92
C ALA A 400 12.58 21.52 -18.11
N VAL A 401 11.50 21.06 -18.76
CA VAL A 401 10.57 20.08 -18.21
C VAL A 401 11.23 18.70 -18.22
N PHE A 402 11.46 18.10 -17.05
CA PHE A 402 12.13 16.81 -16.94
C PHE A 402 11.11 15.67 -16.77
N ILE A 403 11.09 14.72 -17.71
CA ILE A 403 10.15 13.60 -17.77
C ILE A 403 10.95 12.29 -17.78
N ALA A 404 10.54 11.33 -16.96
CA ALA A 404 11.26 10.07 -16.80
C ALA A 404 10.33 8.86 -16.77
N SER A 405 10.80 7.74 -17.33
CA SER A 405 10.07 6.48 -17.23
C SER A 405 10.13 5.91 -15.81
N SER A 406 9.00 5.39 -15.32
CA SER A 406 8.90 4.82 -13.97
C SER A 406 9.82 3.61 -13.75
N GLY A 407 10.22 2.91 -14.83
CA GLY A 407 10.88 1.61 -14.84
C GLY A 407 9.91 0.44 -14.99
N GLN A 408 10.42 -0.80 -14.88
CA GLN A 408 9.66 -2.07 -15.00
C GLN A 408 10.14 -3.17 -14.02
N ILE A 409 11.03 -2.83 -13.09
CA ILE A 409 11.82 -3.79 -12.29
C ILE A 409 11.97 -3.40 -10.80
N ALA A 410 11.31 -2.33 -10.35
CA ALA A 410 11.48 -1.77 -9.00
C ALA A 410 10.20 -1.04 -8.53
N GLY A 411 10.27 -0.32 -7.41
CA GLY A 411 9.27 0.71 -7.07
C GLY A 411 9.74 2.05 -7.62
N VAL A 412 8.83 2.88 -8.14
CA VAL A 412 9.21 4.16 -8.77
C VAL A 412 9.95 5.07 -7.79
N ASP A 413 9.62 5.02 -6.50
CA ASP A 413 10.25 5.77 -5.39
C ASP A 413 11.76 5.55 -5.26
N THR A 414 12.27 4.44 -5.79
CA THR A 414 13.69 4.06 -5.78
C THR A 414 14.36 4.15 -7.15
N THR A 415 13.62 4.56 -8.18
CA THR A 415 14.06 4.62 -9.56
C THR A 415 14.46 6.05 -9.92
N VAL A 416 15.75 6.31 -10.07
CA VAL A 416 16.25 7.61 -10.56
C VAL A 416 16.37 7.58 -12.09
N PRO A 417 16.01 8.66 -12.82
CA PRO A 417 15.65 9.98 -12.31
C PRO A 417 14.17 10.14 -11.89
N ALA A 418 13.30 9.16 -12.13
CA ALA A 418 11.85 9.28 -11.87
C ALA A 418 11.46 9.67 -10.43
N SER A 419 12.18 9.21 -9.40
CA SER A 419 11.93 9.60 -8.00
C SER A 419 12.50 10.96 -7.58
N ILE A 420 13.17 11.69 -8.48
CA ILE A 420 13.75 12.99 -8.16
C ILE A 420 12.61 14.03 -8.06
N PRO A 421 12.49 14.79 -6.95
CA PRO A 421 11.35 15.67 -6.73
C PRO A 421 11.07 16.69 -7.85
N GLY A 422 9.90 16.57 -8.47
CA GLY A 422 9.46 17.45 -9.56
C GLY A 422 9.91 17.02 -10.96
N VAL A 423 10.59 15.88 -11.09
CA VAL A 423 10.49 15.08 -12.32
C VAL A 423 9.06 14.60 -12.46
N LEU A 424 8.57 14.57 -13.69
CA LEU A 424 7.27 14.01 -14.02
C LEU A 424 7.48 12.51 -14.34
N ALA A 425 7.16 11.65 -13.37
CA ALA A 425 7.39 10.22 -13.47
C ALA A 425 6.23 9.50 -14.16
N VAL A 426 6.51 8.76 -15.22
CA VAL A 426 5.48 8.21 -16.11
C VAL A 426 5.45 6.69 -16.10
N GLY A 427 4.29 6.12 -15.75
CA GLY A 427 4.00 4.69 -15.82
C GLY A 427 3.39 4.27 -17.15
N GLY A 428 3.47 2.97 -17.47
CA GLY A 428 2.94 2.40 -18.70
C GLY A 428 1.54 1.77 -18.54
N THR A 429 0.65 1.98 -19.51
CA THR A 429 -0.63 1.25 -19.64
C THR A 429 -0.64 0.28 -20.81
N THR A 430 -1.52 -0.72 -20.75
CA THR A 430 -1.89 -1.59 -21.87
C THR A 430 -3.02 -0.99 -22.73
N PRO A 431 -3.32 -1.54 -23.93
CA PRO A 431 -4.50 -1.19 -24.72
C PRO A 431 -5.84 -1.35 -23.98
N ASP A 432 -5.90 -2.17 -22.92
CA ASP A 432 -7.06 -2.33 -22.05
C ASP A 432 -7.11 -1.29 -20.91
N ASP A 433 -6.25 -0.25 -20.96
CA ASP A 433 -6.11 0.80 -19.95
C ASP A 433 -5.66 0.28 -18.58
N LEU A 434 -4.95 -0.86 -18.57
CA LEU A 434 -4.43 -1.50 -17.35
C LEU A 434 -2.98 -1.11 -17.11
N VAL A 435 -2.64 -0.84 -15.85
CA VAL A 435 -1.23 -0.82 -15.40
C VAL A 435 -0.83 -2.21 -14.96
N ASP A 436 0.26 -2.74 -15.52
CA ASP A 436 0.89 -3.98 -15.07
C ASP A 436 2.42 -3.88 -14.97
N LEU A 437 3.01 -4.83 -14.24
CA LEU A 437 4.44 -4.87 -13.91
C LEU A 437 5.37 -5.15 -15.10
N THR A 438 4.84 -5.43 -16.31
CA THR A 438 5.63 -5.59 -17.52
C THR A 438 5.86 -4.28 -18.26
N VAL A 439 5.07 -3.24 -17.94
CA VAL A 439 5.18 -1.91 -18.57
C VAL A 439 5.33 -0.76 -17.58
N SER A 440 5.07 -0.96 -16.28
CA SER A 440 5.20 0.09 -15.27
C SER A 440 5.80 -0.39 -13.95
N ASN A 441 6.45 0.52 -13.24
CA ASN A 441 6.58 0.47 -11.80
C ASN A 441 5.39 1.21 -11.13
N GLU A 442 5.15 0.93 -9.86
CA GLU A 442 4.14 1.56 -9.00
C GLU A 442 4.85 2.21 -7.79
N GLY A 443 4.24 3.21 -7.13
CA GLY A 443 4.77 3.93 -5.96
C GLY A 443 4.31 5.39 -5.84
N GLU A 444 4.76 6.10 -4.80
CA GLU A 444 4.33 7.47 -4.45
C GLU A 444 4.86 8.56 -5.39
N ALA A 445 6.04 8.36 -5.99
CA ALA A 445 6.61 9.28 -6.95
C ALA A 445 5.92 9.26 -8.33
N LEU A 446 4.96 8.35 -8.57
CA LEU A 446 4.26 8.23 -9.85
C LEU A 446 3.36 9.45 -10.12
N SER A 447 3.67 10.24 -11.15
CA SER A 447 2.85 11.39 -11.55
C SER A 447 1.61 10.94 -12.33
N VAL A 448 1.80 10.25 -13.45
CA VAL A 448 0.73 9.85 -14.39
C VAL A 448 1.09 8.55 -15.07
N VAL A 449 0.15 7.97 -15.80
CA VAL A 449 0.41 6.86 -16.71
C VAL A 449 0.06 7.22 -18.16
N ALA A 450 0.73 6.56 -19.11
CA ALA A 450 0.53 6.78 -20.54
C ALA A 450 0.75 5.45 -21.30
N PRO A 451 0.36 5.35 -22.59
CA PRO A 451 0.50 4.14 -23.39
C PRO A 451 1.91 3.56 -23.36
N GLY A 452 2.02 2.33 -22.87
CA GLY A 452 3.30 1.66 -22.62
C GLY A 452 3.42 0.24 -23.17
N MET A 453 2.33 -0.46 -23.51
CA MET A 453 2.39 -1.80 -24.11
C MET A 453 2.16 -1.76 -25.63
N ASP A 454 2.91 -2.58 -26.37
CA ASP A 454 2.78 -2.73 -27.82
C ASP A 454 2.74 -1.40 -28.61
N ILE A 455 3.70 -0.51 -28.32
CA ILE A 455 3.81 0.80 -28.96
C ILE A 455 4.64 0.69 -30.23
N LEU A 456 4.00 0.92 -31.37
CA LEU A 456 4.65 1.07 -32.68
C LEU A 456 5.35 2.42 -32.77
N SER A 457 6.61 2.43 -33.18
CA SER A 457 7.37 3.63 -33.51
C SER A 457 8.55 3.30 -34.45
N LEU A 458 9.40 4.28 -34.72
CA LEU A 458 10.54 4.20 -35.63
C LEU A 458 11.58 3.16 -35.19
N ARG A 459 12.32 2.64 -36.17
CA ARG A 459 13.34 1.62 -35.98
C ARG A 459 14.66 2.11 -36.56
N ALA A 460 15.70 2.24 -35.72
CA ALA A 460 17.05 2.53 -36.19
C ALA A 460 17.51 1.47 -37.22
N ALA A 461 18.25 1.92 -38.24
CA ALA A 461 18.81 1.04 -39.27
C ALA A 461 19.73 -0.06 -38.69
N GLN A 462 20.30 0.19 -37.50
CA GLN A 462 21.15 -0.75 -36.77
C GLN A 462 20.60 -1.05 -35.37
N LEU A 463 20.18 -2.32 -35.17
CA LEU A 463 19.73 -2.84 -33.87
C LEU A 463 20.79 -3.78 -33.27
N LEU A 464 21.63 -3.28 -32.35
CA LEU A 464 22.60 -4.12 -31.63
C LEU A 464 22.08 -4.71 -30.30
N GLY A 465 20.97 -4.22 -29.75
CA GLY A 465 20.52 -4.69 -28.43
C GLY A 465 19.03 -4.60 -28.09
N VAL A 466 18.20 -3.88 -28.85
CA VAL A 466 16.74 -3.86 -28.62
C VAL A 466 16.08 -5.14 -29.15
N ALA A 467 15.27 -5.78 -28.30
CA ALA A 467 14.39 -6.89 -28.67
C ALA A 467 12.94 -6.40 -28.75
N GLY A 468 12.49 -6.10 -29.98
CA GLY A 468 11.10 -5.75 -30.30
C GLY A 468 10.61 -6.49 -31.53
N ASP A 469 9.32 -6.37 -31.84
CA ASP A 469 8.71 -6.99 -33.02
C ASP A 469 8.74 -6.02 -34.22
N PRO A 470 9.50 -6.30 -35.30
CA PRO A 470 9.61 -5.38 -36.43
C PRO A 470 8.32 -5.29 -37.24
N VAL A 471 8.00 -4.09 -37.72
CA VAL A 471 6.90 -3.81 -38.65
C VAL A 471 7.51 -3.18 -39.91
N GLY A 472 7.55 -3.96 -40.99
CA GLY A 472 8.26 -3.56 -42.21
C GLY A 472 9.78 -3.49 -42.01
N THR A 473 10.42 -2.56 -42.73
CA THR A 473 11.86 -2.26 -42.59
C THR A 473 12.13 -1.26 -41.49
N ASP A 474 11.27 -0.25 -41.34
CA ASP A 474 11.61 1.02 -40.69
C ASP A 474 10.84 1.26 -39.37
N TYR A 475 9.99 0.32 -38.95
CA TYR A 475 9.21 0.44 -37.71
C TYR A 475 9.37 -0.79 -36.79
N LEU A 476 9.11 -0.59 -35.50
CA LEU A 476 9.32 -1.57 -34.43
C LEU A 476 8.26 -1.38 -33.33
N ARG A 477 7.74 -2.49 -32.80
CA ARG A 477 6.89 -2.47 -31.61
C ARG A 477 7.70 -2.79 -30.36
N LEU A 478 7.58 -1.95 -29.34
CA LEU A 478 8.20 -2.12 -28.02
C LEU A 478 7.16 -2.02 -26.89
N SER A 479 7.57 -2.42 -25.70
CA SER A 479 6.76 -2.28 -24.49
C SER A 479 7.63 -1.80 -23.33
N GLY A 480 7.12 -0.82 -22.58
CA GLY A 480 7.76 -0.24 -21.42
C GLY A 480 7.30 1.17 -21.12
N SER A 481 7.49 1.59 -19.86
CA SER A 481 7.31 2.97 -19.40
C SER A 481 8.21 3.97 -20.13
N SER A 482 9.25 3.51 -20.83
CA SER A 482 10.06 4.28 -21.79
C SER A 482 9.23 4.87 -22.93
N SER A 483 8.26 4.13 -23.46
CA SER A 483 7.32 4.62 -24.48
C SER A 483 6.26 5.52 -23.87
N ALA A 484 5.85 5.27 -22.62
CA ALA A 484 4.91 6.11 -21.90
C ALA A 484 5.50 7.51 -21.61
N ALA A 485 6.73 7.59 -21.13
CA ALA A 485 7.46 8.85 -20.93
C ALA A 485 7.62 9.66 -22.22
N ALA A 486 7.81 8.97 -23.36
CA ALA A 486 7.89 9.62 -24.67
C ALA A 486 6.57 10.27 -25.09
N HIS A 487 5.42 9.60 -24.87
CA HIS A 487 4.10 10.21 -25.12
C HIS A 487 3.91 11.49 -24.28
N VAL A 488 4.24 11.45 -22.99
CA VAL A 488 4.10 12.61 -22.09
C VAL A 488 5.07 13.74 -22.45
N SER A 489 6.26 13.41 -22.94
CA SER A 489 7.22 14.39 -23.47
C SER A 489 6.69 15.11 -24.71
N GLY A 490 5.98 14.38 -25.58
CA GLY A 490 5.22 15.00 -26.66
C GLY A 490 4.10 15.92 -26.15
N ILE A 491 3.30 15.51 -25.17
CA ILE A 491 2.23 16.37 -24.59
C ILE A 491 2.83 17.65 -23.97
N ALA A 492 3.96 17.55 -23.27
CA ALA A 492 4.68 18.71 -22.75
C ALA A 492 5.16 19.65 -23.87
N ALA A 493 5.62 19.11 -25.00
CA ALA A 493 6.00 19.92 -26.16
C ALA A 493 4.80 20.59 -26.85
N LEU A 494 3.65 19.90 -26.97
CA LEU A 494 2.40 20.52 -27.42
C LEU A 494 2.00 21.70 -26.50
N LEU A 495 2.09 21.51 -25.18
CA LEU A 495 1.76 22.54 -24.18
C LEU A 495 2.67 23.76 -24.29
N LEU A 496 3.98 23.56 -24.42
CA LEU A 496 4.94 24.66 -24.52
C LEU A 496 4.87 25.39 -25.86
N SER A 497 4.47 24.71 -26.94
CA SER A 497 4.19 25.34 -28.24
C SER A 497 2.94 26.25 -28.17
N ALA A 498 1.88 25.81 -27.48
CA ALA A 498 0.68 26.62 -27.25
C ALA A 498 0.89 27.75 -26.22
N PHE A 499 1.65 27.47 -25.17
CA PHE A 499 1.79 28.31 -23.98
C PHE A 499 3.27 28.42 -23.53
N PRO A 500 4.13 29.12 -24.30
CA PRO A 500 5.60 29.16 -24.09
C PRO A 500 6.07 29.94 -22.84
N THR A 501 5.15 30.29 -21.94
CA THR A 501 5.45 30.97 -20.67
C THR A 501 5.07 30.16 -19.44
N LEU A 502 4.61 28.91 -19.61
CA LEU A 502 4.37 28.01 -18.48
C LEU A 502 5.69 27.62 -17.82
N SER A 503 5.74 27.64 -16.49
CA SER A 503 6.84 27.04 -15.75
C SER A 503 6.77 25.51 -15.75
N ASN A 504 7.89 24.84 -15.44
CA ASN A 504 7.97 23.38 -15.45
C ASN A 504 6.92 22.72 -14.54
N ASP A 505 6.64 23.34 -13.40
CA ASP A 505 5.62 22.86 -12.47
C ASP A 505 4.20 23.10 -13.02
N GLU A 506 3.94 24.21 -13.73
CA GLU A 506 2.65 24.44 -14.40
C GLU A 506 2.42 23.46 -15.56
N VAL A 507 3.43 23.13 -16.37
CA VAL A 507 3.33 22.06 -17.39
C VAL A 507 2.98 20.73 -16.72
N ARG A 508 3.65 20.37 -15.61
CA ARG A 508 3.30 19.20 -14.80
C ARG A 508 1.86 19.24 -14.31
N TYR A 509 1.38 20.38 -13.81
CA TYR A 509 0.00 20.52 -13.32
C TYR A 509 -1.04 20.44 -14.43
N HIS A 510 -0.76 20.96 -15.63
CA HIS A 510 -1.64 20.78 -16.80
C HIS A 510 -1.80 19.29 -17.14
N ILE A 511 -0.69 18.54 -17.20
CA ILE A 511 -0.69 17.10 -17.48
C ILE A 511 -1.38 16.29 -16.36
N GLU A 512 -1.09 16.59 -15.08
CA GLU A 512 -1.64 15.86 -13.94
C GLU A 512 -3.14 16.16 -13.69
N ASN A 513 -3.61 17.40 -13.87
CA ASN A 513 -5.04 17.73 -13.70
C ASN A 513 -5.90 17.38 -14.92
N GLY A 514 -5.30 17.34 -16.12
CA GLY A 514 -5.96 16.84 -17.33
C GLY A 514 -6.08 15.32 -17.39
N ALA A 515 -5.42 14.59 -16.48
CA ALA A 515 -5.40 13.13 -16.49
C ALA A 515 -6.80 12.52 -16.23
N VAL A 516 -7.18 11.56 -17.05
CA VAL A 516 -8.43 10.80 -16.93
C VAL A 516 -8.19 9.60 -16.03
N GLN A 517 -9.02 9.43 -15.01
CA GLN A 517 -8.96 8.26 -14.12
C GLN A 517 -9.54 7.01 -14.82
N PRO A 518 -8.76 5.93 -15.00
CA PRO A 518 -9.30 4.65 -15.47
C PRO A 518 -10.36 4.12 -14.51
N GLY A 519 -11.46 3.59 -15.06
CA GLY A 519 -12.72 3.28 -14.35
C GLY A 519 -12.68 2.07 -13.39
N PHE A 520 -11.66 1.97 -12.55
CA PHE A 520 -11.43 0.88 -11.60
C PHE A 520 -11.65 1.29 -10.14
N LEU A 521 -11.93 0.29 -9.30
CA LEU A 521 -12.24 0.42 -7.86
C LEU A 521 -11.12 1.06 -6.99
N TRP A 522 -9.95 1.35 -7.56
CA TRP A 522 -8.80 1.95 -6.86
C TRP A 522 -8.92 3.47 -6.67
N TYR A 523 -9.84 4.11 -7.39
CA TYR A 523 -10.11 5.56 -7.30
C TYR A 523 -11.29 5.91 -6.36
N GLU A 524 -11.84 4.95 -5.62
CA GLU A 524 -12.91 5.24 -4.63
C GLU A 524 -12.40 6.29 -3.61
N ASP A 525 -12.97 7.50 -3.73
CA ASP A 525 -12.75 8.70 -2.92
C ASP A 525 -11.35 9.38 -2.99
N ARG A 526 -10.53 9.16 -4.03
CA ARG A 526 -9.21 9.84 -4.17
C ARG A 526 -8.89 10.33 -5.59
N PRO A 527 -8.22 11.49 -5.76
CA PRO A 527 -7.82 11.99 -7.09
C PRO A 527 -6.57 11.30 -7.66
N TRP A 528 -5.74 10.68 -6.81
CA TRP A 528 -4.46 10.06 -7.15
C TRP A 528 -4.35 8.68 -6.46
N ASN A 529 -3.59 7.74 -7.05
CA ASN A 529 -3.17 6.50 -6.39
C ASN A 529 -1.77 6.02 -6.85
N PRO A 530 -1.07 5.17 -6.07
CA PRO A 530 0.31 4.73 -6.37
C PRO A 530 0.48 3.94 -7.67
N ARG A 531 -0.61 3.52 -8.33
CA ARG A 531 -0.58 2.63 -9.49
C ARG A 531 -0.83 3.35 -10.81
N TYR A 532 -1.68 4.37 -10.79
CA TYR A 532 -2.03 5.17 -11.98
C TYR A 532 -1.58 6.63 -11.87
N GLY A 533 -1.00 7.03 -10.73
CA GLY A 533 -0.75 8.43 -10.43
C GLY A 533 -2.07 9.21 -10.38
N TRP A 534 -2.07 10.40 -10.96
CA TRP A 534 -3.26 11.24 -11.15
C TRP A 534 -4.24 10.68 -12.21
N GLY A 535 -3.80 9.74 -13.04
CA GLY A 535 -4.61 9.14 -14.11
C GLY A 535 -3.79 8.80 -15.35
N ARG A 536 -4.49 8.29 -16.37
CA ARG A 536 -3.96 8.25 -17.73
C ARG A 536 -3.93 9.67 -18.29
N VAL A 537 -2.83 10.07 -18.90
CA VAL A 537 -2.76 11.37 -19.59
C VAL A 537 -3.78 11.49 -20.71
N ASP A 538 -4.28 12.72 -20.89
CA ASP A 538 -5.13 13.13 -22.01
C ASP A 538 -4.53 14.44 -22.55
N ALA A 539 -4.05 14.38 -23.79
CA ALA A 539 -3.35 15.46 -24.47
C ALA A 539 -4.25 16.66 -24.70
N ARG A 540 -5.54 16.45 -24.98
CA ARG A 540 -6.50 17.53 -25.17
C ARG A 540 -6.87 18.16 -23.84
N ALA A 541 -7.21 17.39 -22.83
CA ALA A 541 -7.58 17.90 -21.50
C ALA A 541 -6.42 18.66 -20.85
N ALA A 542 -5.17 18.24 -21.08
CA ALA A 542 -3.99 18.97 -20.62
C ALA A 542 -3.94 20.42 -21.17
N MET A 543 -4.46 20.69 -22.38
CA MET A 543 -4.51 22.04 -22.96
C MET A 543 -5.55 22.98 -22.32
N ASP A 544 -6.46 22.46 -21.49
CA ASP A 544 -7.48 23.32 -20.86
C ASP A 544 -6.86 24.19 -19.74
N PRO A 545 -7.34 25.42 -19.53
CA PRO A 545 -6.85 26.28 -18.45
C PRO A 545 -7.13 25.67 -17.08
N ILE A 546 -6.08 25.45 -16.28
CA ILE A 546 -6.21 24.97 -14.90
C ILE A 546 -6.61 26.12 -13.95
N ALA A 547 -7.55 25.82 -13.06
CA ALA A 547 -7.92 26.70 -11.93
C ALA A 547 -6.74 26.80 -10.94
N THR A 548 -6.65 27.89 -10.18
CA THR A 548 -5.63 28.04 -9.11
C THR A 548 -6.14 27.36 -7.84
N THR A 549 -5.73 26.12 -7.60
CA THR A 549 -6.21 25.26 -6.51
C THR A 549 -5.06 24.81 -5.61
N THR A 550 -5.42 24.34 -4.43
CA THR A 550 -4.49 23.86 -3.41
C THR A 550 -4.17 22.39 -3.66
N ARG A 551 -2.89 22.02 -3.68
CA ARG A 551 -2.44 20.63 -3.78
C ARG A 551 -1.66 20.23 -2.54
N PHE A 552 -2.08 19.16 -1.89
CA PHE A 552 -1.45 18.66 -0.67
C PHE A 552 -1.51 17.15 -0.72
N GLY A 553 -0.48 16.46 -0.23
CA GLY A 553 -0.42 15.00 -0.25
C GLY A 553 -1.72 14.40 0.34
N HIS A 554 -2.52 13.76 -0.53
CA HIS A 554 -3.91 13.41 -0.24
C HIS A 554 -4.06 12.22 0.71
N ASP A 555 -2.96 11.56 1.06
CA ASP A 555 -2.97 10.44 2.01
C ASP A 555 -3.26 10.91 3.44
N PRO A 556 -4.30 10.34 4.09
CA PRO A 556 -4.60 10.59 5.49
C PRO A 556 -3.36 10.48 6.38
N ILE A 557 -3.27 11.32 7.40
CA ILE A 557 -2.22 11.19 8.42
C ILE A 557 -2.75 10.23 9.49
N GLU A 558 -2.25 9.00 9.51
CA GLU A 558 -2.59 7.98 10.50
C GLU A 558 -1.40 7.74 11.43
N LEU A 559 -1.60 7.95 12.73
CA LEU A 559 -0.54 7.93 13.75
C LEU A 559 -0.84 6.92 14.85
N HIS A 560 0.16 6.12 15.23
CA HIS A 560 0.12 5.28 16.42
C HIS A 560 1.20 5.78 17.38
N GLU A 561 0.80 6.40 18.50
CA GLU A 561 1.73 7.04 19.43
C GLU A 561 1.35 6.81 20.88
N PHE A 562 2.30 7.03 21.80
CA PHE A 562 2.07 6.86 23.23
C PHE A 562 1.46 8.13 23.84
N ALA A 563 0.35 7.96 24.58
CA ALA A 563 -0.23 9.02 25.40
C ALA A 563 0.78 9.56 26.43
N GLY A 564 0.86 10.88 26.59
CA GLY A 564 1.81 11.55 27.48
C GLY A 564 3.24 11.70 26.93
N THR A 565 3.53 11.30 25.69
CA THR A 565 4.86 11.42 25.07
C THR A 565 4.89 12.46 23.94
N THR A 566 6.09 12.92 23.57
CA THR A 566 6.32 13.82 22.42
C THR A 566 7.24 13.14 21.41
N ARG A 567 7.01 13.36 20.11
CA ARG A 567 7.86 12.83 19.04
C ARG A 567 7.97 13.80 17.87
N ASP A 568 9.18 14.00 17.37
CA ASP A 568 9.44 14.85 16.20
C ASP A 568 9.32 14.10 14.87
N SER A 569 8.94 14.81 13.81
CA SER A 569 8.78 14.32 12.43
C SER A 569 8.00 13.00 12.34
N VAL A 570 6.74 13.03 12.80
CA VAL A 570 5.79 11.90 12.66
C VAL A 570 5.16 11.84 11.26
N ALA A 571 5.09 12.96 10.55
CA ALA A 571 4.67 13.01 9.15
C ALA A 571 5.23 14.24 8.43
N GLY A 572 5.65 14.08 7.18
CA GLY A 572 5.91 15.18 6.25
C GLY A 572 4.80 15.27 5.20
N ARG A 573 4.40 16.49 4.80
CA ARG A 573 3.50 16.72 3.67
C ARG A 573 3.97 17.92 2.84
N ARG A 574 4.06 17.75 1.53
CA ARG A 574 4.32 18.85 0.59
C ARG A 574 3.00 19.56 0.27
N LEU A 575 3.01 20.87 0.42
CA LEU A 575 1.96 21.80 0.00
C LEU A 575 2.43 22.49 -1.28
N GLU A 576 1.63 22.39 -2.33
CA GLU A 576 1.81 23.03 -3.63
C GLU A 576 0.51 23.74 -4.04
N PHE A 577 0.57 24.50 -5.13
CA PHE A 577 -0.57 25.14 -5.77
C PHE A 577 -0.43 24.92 -7.27
N THR A 578 -1.53 24.88 -8.02
CA THR A 578 -1.53 24.74 -9.49
C THR A 578 -1.04 26.00 -10.24
N THR A 579 -0.20 26.82 -9.60
CA THR A 579 0.38 28.04 -10.16
C THR A 579 1.77 28.29 -9.59
N SER A 580 2.64 28.92 -10.38
CA SER A 580 3.91 29.50 -9.95
C SER A 580 3.74 30.76 -9.07
N ALA A 581 2.54 31.36 -9.03
CA ALA A 581 2.26 32.54 -8.22
C ALA A 581 2.31 32.22 -6.71
N SER A 582 2.83 33.16 -5.92
CA SER A 582 2.94 32.98 -4.47
C SER A 582 1.58 33.11 -3.79
N VAL A 583 0.97 31.97 -3.43
CA VAL A 583 -0.28 31.88 -2.68
C VAL A 583 0.00 31.91 -1.19
N GLY A 584 -0.65 32.82 -0.45
CA GLY A 584 -0.60 32.86 1.02
C GLY A 584 -1.61 31.89 1.63
N TRP A 585 -1.18 31.15 2.66
CA TRP A 585 -1.97 30.10 3.31
C TRP A 585 -1.77 30.08 4.83
N SER A 586 -2.76 29.54 5.54
CA SER A 586 -2.68 29.27 6.99
C SER A 586 -3.15 27.86 7.33
N LEU A 587 -2.65 27.32 8.46
CA LEU A 587 -2.88 25.94 8.86
C LEU A 587 -3.59 25.86 10.22
N ALA A 588 -4.63 25.04 10.29
CA ALA A 588 -5.25 24.63 11.55
C ALA A 588 -5.09 23.11 11.73
N THR A 589 -4.51 22.71 12.86
CA THR A 589 -4.26 21.31 13.22
C THR A 589 -4.94 20.97 14.56
N PRO A 590 -5.20 19.68 14.87
CA PRO A 590 -5.58 19.29 16.22
C PRO A 590 -4.43 19.58 17.21
N PRO A 591 -4.71 19.87 18.51
CA PRO A 591 -3.69 20.32 19.47
C PRO A 591 -2.50 19.38 19.68
N TRP A 592 -2.66 18.09 19.37
CA TRP A 592 -1.63 17.06 19.49
C TRP A 592 -0.79 16.86 18.23
N LEU A 593 -1.11 17.55 17.13
CA LEU A 593 -0.35 17.54 15.87
C LEU A 593 0.24 18.93 15.65
N VAL A 594 1.54 19.07 15.90
CA VAL A 594 2.26 20.35 15.90
C VAL A 594 2.98 20.53 14.56
N PRO A 595 2.56 21.47 13.69
CA PRO A 595 3.23 21.72 12.43
C PRO A 595 4.50 22.56 12.61
N SER A 596 5.49 22.37 11.75
CA SER A 596 6.69 23.21 11.68
C SER A 596 6.38 24.65 11.23
N LEU A 597 5.27 24.84 10.50
CA LEU A 597 4.78 26.12 9.99
C LEU A 597 3.25 26.20 10.15
N GLY A 598 2.75 27.24 10.84
CA GLY A 598 1.31 27.51 10.96
C GLY A 598 0.73 28.42 9.87
N ASN A 599 1.59 29.00 9.02
CA ASN A 599 1.25 29.80 7.84
C ASN A 599 2.49 30.00 6.96
N GLY A 600 2.28 30.43 5.72
CA GLY A 600 3.37 30.71 4.78
C GLY A 600 2.87 31.29 3.46
N ASN A 601 3.78 31.42 2.50
CA ASN A 601 3.49 31.84 1.13
C ASN A 601 4.21 30.92 0.14
N GLY A 602 3.51 30.50 -0.92
CA GLY A 602 4.04 29.59 -1.93
C GLY A 602 4.16 28.13 -1.45
N PRO A 603 4.70 27.24 -2.30
CA PRO A 603 4.87 25.82 -1.99
C PRO A 603 5.88 25.60 -0.86
N THR A 604 5.67 24.59 -0.03
CA THR A 604 6.57 24.21 1.06
C THR A 604 6.41 22.75 1.49
N THR A 605 7.34 22.23 2.27
CA THR A 605 7.12 21.00 3.05
C THR A 605 6.75 21.38 4.48
N ILE A 606 5.63 20.86 4.96
CA ILE A 606 5.19 20.96 6.35
C ILE A 606 5.57 19.65 7.04
N GLU A 607 6.41 19.76 8.07
CA GLU A 607 6.75 18.66 8.97
C GLU A 607 5.81 18.73 10.17
N PHE A 608 5.31 17.58 10.63
CA PHE A 608 4.46 17.48 11.80
C PHE A 608 5.18 16.71 12.91
N SER A 609 5.18 17.26 14.12
CA SER A 609 5.52 16.58 15.37
C SER A 609 4.25 16.19 16.14
N TYR A 610 4.33 15.17 16.98
CA TYR A 610 3.27 14.77 17.90
C TYR A 610 3.55 15.30 19.32
N ASP A 611 2.55 15.97 19.92
CA ASP A 611 2.54 16.35 21.34
C ASP A 611 1.39 15.63 22.06
N GLY A 612 1.73 14.48 22.65
CA GLY A 612 0.84 13.68 23.46
C GLY A 612 0.69 14.13 24.92
N SER A 613 1.31 15.24 25.35
CA SER A 613 1.39 15.64 26.77
C SER A 613 0.03 15.80 27.48
N THR A 614 -1.02 16.09 26.71
CA THR A 614 -2.41 16.20 27.19
C THR A 614 -3.34 15.11 26.64
N VAL A 615 -2.83 14.23 25.77
CA VAL A 615 -3.60 13.14 25.15
C VAL A 615 -3.75 11.99 26.12
N VAL A 616 -4.99 11.47 26.25
CA VAL A 616 -5.27 10.23 26.98
C VAL A 616 -5.43 9.05 26.01
N PRO A 617 -5.19 7.81 26.42
CA PRO A 617 -5.31 6.65 25.53
C PRO A 617 -6.71 6.51 24.92
N GLY A 618 -6.77 6.24 23.61
CA GLY A 618 -7.99 6.16 22.82
C GLY A 618 -7.78 6.63 21.37
N ASP A 619 -8.82 6.51 20.56
CA ASP A 619 -8.81 6.90 19.15
C ASP A 619 -9.38 8.30 18.94
N TYR A 620 -8.71 9.10 18.11
CA TYR A 620 -9.09 10.47 17.77
C TYR A 620 -9.13 10.64 16.25
N THR A 621 -10.23 11.14 15.72
CA THR A 621 -10.33 11.58 14.33
C THR A 621 -10.46 13.10 14.27
N SER A 622 -9.75 13.71 13.32
CA SER A 622 -9.70 15.15 13.12
C SER A 622 -9.37 15.48 11.66
N THR A 623 -9.15 16.76 11.36
CA THR A 623 -8.64 17.22 10.06
C THR A 623 -7.52 18.24 10.26
N VAL A 624 -6.53 18.22 9.37
CA VAL A 624 -5.71 19.40 9.10
C VAL A 624 -6.48 20.23 8.08
N VAL A 625 -6.74 21.50 8.40
CA VAL A 625 -7.36 22.45 7.48
C VAL A 625 -6.28 23.40 6.98
N ILE A 626 -6.18 23.54 5.66
CA ILE A 626 -5.36 24.53 4.96
C ILE A 626 -6.33 25.57 4.43
N ASP A 627 -6.24 26.80 4.92
CA ASP A 627 -7.01 27.96 4.44
C ASP A 627 -6.13 28.76 3.47
N ALA A 628 -6.57 28.86 2.21
CA ALA A 628 -5.83 29.50 1.12
C ALA A 628 -6.79 30.38 0.29
N PRO A 629 -7.29 31.52 0.81
CA PRO A 629 -8.44 32.24 0.26
C PRO A 629 -8.21 32.95 -1.10
N MET A 630 -7.02 32.80 -1.71
CA MET A 630 -6.72 33.25 -3.07
C MET A 630 -6.79 32.13 -4.11
N THR A 631 -7.07 30.90 -3.69
CA THR A 631 -7.34 29.75 -4.57
C THR A 631 -8.83 29.63 -4.85
N ASP A 632 -9.17 29.00 -5.98
CA ASP A 632 -10.55 28.74 -6.42
C ASP A 632 -11.26 27.69 -5.54
N ASP A 633 -10.51 26.82 -4.84
CA ASP A 633 -11.03 25.90 -3.81
C ASP A 633 -11.10 26.52 -2.40
N GLY A 634 -10.39 27.64 -2.18
CA GLY A 634 -10.26 28.30 -0.88
C GLY A 634 -9.34 27.57 0.10
N GLY A 635 -8.66 26.50 -0.32
CA GLY A 635 -7.94 25.58 0.55
C GLY A 635 -8.44 24.13 0.48
N LEU A 636 -7.93 23.27 1.37
CA LEU A 636 -8.44 21.90 1.53
C LEU A 636 -8.47 21.45 2.99
N SER A 637 -8.98 20.24 3.21
CA SER A 637 -8.86 19.52 4.48
C SER A 637 -8.33 18.11 4.27
N LEU A 638 -7.39 17.68 5.10
CA LEU A 638 -6.85 16.33 5.12
C LEU A 638 -7.33 15.60 6.39
N PRO A 639 -7.91 14.39 6.30
CA PRO A 639 -8.27 13.61 7.49
C PRO A 639 -7.01 13.16 8.25
N VAL A 640 -7.13 13.17 9.59
CA VAL A 640 -6.10 12.68 10.51
C VAL A 640 -6.73 11.72 11.51
N THR A 641 -6.10 10.57 11.71
CA THR A 641 -6.44 9.62 12.77
C THR A 641 -5.24 9.45 13.71
N LEU A 642 -5.48 9.55 15.01
CA LEU A 642 -4.50 9.23 16.05
C LEU A 642 -5.03 8.09 16.91
N HIS A 643 -4.28 7.00 16.94
CA HIS A 643 -4.42 5.89 17.86
C HIS A 643 -3.45 6.11 19.03
N ALA A 644 -3.97 6.63 20.15
CA ALA A 644 -3.17 6.94 21.33
C ALA A 644 -3.11 5.75 22.29
N HIS A 645 -1.91 5.21 22.49
CA HIS A 645 -1.66 3.99 23.24
C HIS A 645 -1.24 4.27 24.69
N ARG A 646 -1.49 3.31 25.59
CA ARG A 646 -0.87 3.30 26.92
C ARG A 646 0.61 2.94 26.78
N ASP A 647 1.49 3.69 27.43
CA ASP A 647 2.89 3.30 27.54
C ASP A 647 3.08 2.27 28.68
N GLU A 648 3.00 0.98 28.33
CA GLU A 648 3.30 -0.13 29.25
C GLU A 648 4.78 -0.59 29.17
N ARG A 649 5.65 0.19 28.51
CA ARG A 649 7.09 -0.10 28.37
C ARG A 649 7.86 0.22 29.66
N VAL A 650 8.93 -0.54 29.89
CA VAL A 650 9.89 -0.29 30.97
C VAL A 650 11.14 0.39 30.41
N GLY A 651 11.09 1.72 30.29
CA GLY A 651 12.16 2.51 29.66
C GLY A 651 12.20 2.35 28.14
N ALA A 652 13.15 3.02 27.50
CA ALA A 652 13.30 3.03 26.05
C ALA A 652 13.86 1.69 25.48
N PRO A 653 13.67 1.41 24.18
CA PRO A 653 14.31 0.30 23.50
C PRO A 653 15.84 0.36 23.62
N PHE A 654 16.48 -0.79 23.84
CA PHE A 654 17.93 -0.89 24.01
C PHE A 654 18.54 -1.90 23.04
N THR A 655 19.77 -1.66 22.61
CA THR A 655 20.51 -2.55 21.70
C THR A 655 21.14 -3.71 22.49
N ILE A 656 20.83 -4.95 22.10
CA ILE A 656 21.51 -6.18 22.56
C ILE A 656 22.82 -6.37 21.80
N ALA A 657 22.79 -6.19 20.47
CA ALA A 657 23.94 -6.34 19.59
C ALA A 657 23.79 -5.48 18.33
N GLN A 658 24.91 -4.98 17.81
CA GLN A 658 25.02 -4.47 16.44
C GLN A 658 25.63 -5.59 15.58
N THR A 659 24.99 -5.91 14.46
CA THR A 659 25.35 -7.06 13.63
C THR A 659 25.69 -6.62 12.20
N ASN A 660 26.77 -7.17 11.64
CA ASN A 660 27.32 -6.79 10.33
C ASN A 660 27.06 -7.92 9.33
N ASN A 661 25.95 -7.89 8.60
CA ASN A 661 25.55 -9.04 7.78
C ASN A 661 26.06 -8.92 6.33
N LEU A 662 27.35 -9.23 6.13
CA LEU A 662 28.12 -9.16 4.87
C LEU A 662 27.67 -10.13 3.74
N LEU A 663 26.38 -10.38 3.60
CA LEU A 663 25.77 -11.14 2.50
C LEU A 663 24.39 -10.55 2.20
N GLY A 664 24.30 -9.62 1.24
CA GLY A 664 23.10 -8.89 0.82
C GLY A 664 22.01 -9.70 0.12
N PHE A 665 21.68 -10.86 0.64
CA PHE A 665 20.38 -11.45 0.39
C PHE A 665 19.50 -11.19 1.61
N VAL A 666 18.35 -10.55 1.40
CA VAL A 666 17.22 -10.60 2.33
C VAL A 666 16.63 -12.00 2.29
N ASP A 667 17.41 -12.94 2.81
CA ASP A 667 17.15 -14.37 2.76
C ASP A 667 15.90 -14.65 3.62
N PRO A 668 14.82 -15.22 3.05
CA PRO A 668 13.60 -15.56 3.80
C PRO A 668 13.85 -16.46 5.00
N TRP A 669 15.00 -17.13 5.00
CA TRP A 669 15.50 -18.07 5.98
C TRP A 669 16.58 -17.44 6.89
N THR A 670 16.66 -16.10 7.00
CA THR A 670 17.40 -15.42 8.07
C THR A 670 16.90 -15.82 9.46
N PRO A 671 17.75 -15.74 10.50
CA PRO A 671 17.50 -16.48 11.73
C PRO A 671 16.38 -15.89 12.59
N ASP A 672 15.40 -16.71 12.93
CA ASP A 672 14.40 -16.33 13.95
C ASP A 672 15.10 -16.29 15.32
N PRO A 673 15.11 -15.16 16.04
CA PRO A 673 15.53 -15.16 17.44
C PRO A 673 14.52 -15.97 18.28
N LYS A 674 14.95 -16.41 19.46
CA LYS A 674 14.09 -17.10 20.43
C LYS A 674 14.41 -16.57 21.83
N ALA A 675 13.36 -16.31 22.60
CA ALA A 675 13.49 -15.90 23.97
C ALA A 675 12.79 -16.93 24.87
N ALA A 676 13.24 -17.05 26.12
CA ALA A 676 12.59 -17.85 27.13
C ALA A 676 12.81 -17.20 28.51
N SER A 677 11.87 -17.39 29.44
CA SER A 677 12.03 -16.95 30.82
C SER A 677 12.28 -18.12 31.77
N ALA A 678 13.19 -17.90 32.71
CA ALA A 678 13.28 -18.62 33.98
C ALA A 678 12.82 -17.70 35.11
N GLY A 679 12.63 -18.20 36.33
CA GLY A 679 12.30 -17.36 37.50
C GLY A 679 13.36 -16.31 37.87
N LEU A 680 14.55 -16.40 37.26
CA LEU A 680 15.73 -15.57 37.53
C LEU A 680 16.09 -14.59 36.39
N GLY A 681 15.30 -14.52 35.30
CA GLY A 681 15.51 -13.59 34.19
C GLY A 681 15.01 -14.15 32.85
N ILE A 682 15.26 -13.41 31.76
CA ILE A 682 14.96 -13.84 30.38
C ILE A 682 16.28 -14.02 29.61
N LEU A 683 16.43 -15.14 28.91
CA LEU A 683 17.49 -15.32 27.91
C LEU A 683 16.92 -15.12 26.51
N VAL A 684 17.69 -14.45 25.66
CA VAL A 684 17.42 -14.29 24.23
C VAL A 684 18.57 -14.91 23.45
N ALA A 685 18.27 -15.83 22.55
CA ALA A 685 19.24 -16.51 21.68
C ALA A 685 18.94 -16.22 20.21
N TRP A 686 19.99 -15.95 19.43
CA TRP A 686 19.92 -15.70 17.99
C TRP A 686 21.14 -16.30 17.28
N PRO A 687 20.99 -16.80 16.06
CA PRO A 687 22.12 -17.06 15.18
C PRO A 687 22.64 -15.78 14.51
N GLU A 688 23.95 -15.71 14.28
CA GLU A 688 24.63 -14.57 13.65
C GLU A 688 25.68 -15.07 12.64
N TYR A 689 26.08 -14.25 11.67
CA TYR A 689 27.13 -14.57 10.70
C TYR A 689 28.23 -13.51 10.73
N ILE A 690 29.44 -13.90 11.11
CA ILE A 690 30.54 -12.98 11.45
C ILE A 690 31.86 -13.57 10.96
N GLY A 691 32.68 -12.75 10.30
CA GLY A 691 34.04 -13.14 9.91
C GLY A 691 34.13 -14.41 9.06
N GLY A 692 33.09 -14.70 8.26
CA GLY A 692 33.01 -15.89 7.41
C GLY A 692 32.37 -17.13 8.07
N LYS A 693 31.97 -17.06 9.36
CA LYS A 693 31.44 -18.19 10.13
C LYS A 693 30.06 -17.88 10.72
N TRP A 694 29.27 -18.93 10.95
CA TRP A 694 28.02 -18.85 11.69
C TRP A 694 28.25 -19.07 13.18
N GLU A 695 27.61 -18.23 13.99
CA GLU A 695 27.56 -18.35 15.45
C GLU A 695 26.12 -18.63 15.93
N ILE A 696 25.98 -19.31 17.07
CA ILE A 696 24.79 -19.19 17.93
C ILE A 696 25.19 -18.32 19.10
N ARG A 697 24.44 -17.25 19.37
CA ARG A 697 24.66 -16.33 20.48
C ARG A 697 23.50 -16.33 21.46
N VAL A 698 23.80 -15.93 22.68
CA VAL A 698 22.82 -15.69 23.75
C VAL A 698 23.18 -14.44 24.54
N SER A 699 22.17 -13.72 25.02
CA SER A 699 22.30 -12.65 26.01
C SER A 699 21.21 -12.81 27.06
N ARG A 700 21.52 -12.44 28.31
CA ARG A 700 20.55 -12.33 29.40
C ARG A 700 20.03 -10.91 29.46
N ILE A 701 18.71 -10.78 29.50
CA ILE A 701 18.00 -9.52 29.77
C ILE A 701 17.65 -9.49 31.25
N GLY A 702 18.20 -8.51 31.96
CA GLY A 702 17.97 -8.27 33.38
C GLY A 702 16.62 -7.62 33.66
N SER A 703 16.19 -7.66 34.93
CA SER A 703 14.92 -7.05 35.37
C SER A 703 14.84 -5.52 35.25
N THR A 704 15.96 -4.85 34.94
CA THR A 704 16.04 -3.40 34.71
C THR A 704 16.05 -3.02 33.22
N GLY A 705 16.01 -3.98 32.29
CA GLY A 705 16.17 -3.72 30.85
C GLY A 705 17.63 -3.70 30.38
N ALA A 706 18.61 -3.98 31.24
CA ALA A 706 20.00 -4.14 30.80
C ALA A 706 20.25 -5.54 30.19
N ALA A 707 20.85 -5.59 29.00
CA ALA A 707 21.39 -6.82 28.40
C ALA A 707 22.81 -7.11 28.91
N THR A 708 23.15 -8.37 29.13
CA THR A 708 24.56 -8.79 29.25
C THR A 708 25.23 -8.80 27.88
N SER A 709 26.56 -8.60 27.83
CA SER A 709 27.33 -8.78 26.59
C SER A 709 27.00 -10.14 25.92
N PRO A 710 26.77 -10.18 24.59
CA PRO A 710 26.50 -11.42 23.88
C PRO A 710 27.57 -12.50 24.09
N ARG A 711 27.14 -13.74 24.35
CA ARG A 711 28.01 -14.91 24.51
C ARG A 711 27.79 -15.88 23.36
N THR A 712 28.87 -16.30 22.71
CA THR A 712 28.85 -17.36 21.67
C THR A 712 28.75 -18.74 22.31
N LEU A 713 27.76 -19.52 21.89
CA LEU A 713 27.50 -20.91 22.31
C LEU A 713 28.05 -21.96 21.32
N ALA A 714 28.14 -21.59 20.04
CA ALA A 714 28.70 -22.40 18.97
C ALA A 714 29.21 -21.50 17.85
N GLU A 715 30.29 -21.91 17.17
CA GLU A 715 30.91 -21.22 16.04
C GLU A 715 31.32 -22.27 14.99
N THR A 716 30.96 -22.09 13.71
CA THR A 716 31.34 -23.03 12.64
C THR A 716 31.12 -22.44 11.23
N GLU A 717 31.79 -23.02 10.23
CA GLU A 717 31.53 -22.78 8.80
C GLU A 717 30.18 -23.38 8.31
N ASN A 718 29.58 -24.28 9.09
CA ASN A 718 28.27 -24.86 8.78
C ASN A 718 27.14 -23.85 9.00
N VAL A 719 26.00 -24.04 8.34
CA VAL A 719 24.88 -23.08 8.39
C VAL A 719 24.07 -23.25 9.67
N LEU A 720 24.21 -22.30 10.60
CA LEU A 720 23.40 -22.19 11.82
C LEU A 720 22.32 -21.12 11.64
N ARG A 721 21.13 -21.50 11.15
CA ARG A 721 20.03 -20.53 10.89
C ARG A 721 18.83 -20.64 11.82
N GLN A 722 18.84 -21.62 12.72
CA GLN A 722 17.67 -21.99 13.50
C GLN A 722 18.09 -22.39 14.91
N VAL A 723 17.57 -21.66 15.89
CA VAL A 723 17.70 -21.92 17.33
C VAL A 723 16.30 -22.10 17.92
N ALA A 724 16.22 -22.77 19.06
CA ALA A 724 15.06 -22.90 19.94
C ALA A 724 15.56 -22.85 21.38
N LEU A 725 14.74 -22.32 22.30
CA LEU A 725 15.12 -22.08 23.68
C LEU A 725 13.91 -22.33 24.59
N ALA A 726 14.12 -23.05 25.69
CA ALA A 726 13.14 -23.19 26.77
C ALA A 726 13.86 -23.25 28.11
N SER A 727 13.13 -22.94 29.19
CA SER A 727 13.59 -23.11 30.57
C SER A 727 12.86 -24.26 31.27
N ASP A 728 13.52 -24.89 32.25
CA ASP A 728 12.87 -25.74 33.25
C ASP A 728 12.36 -24.97 34.49
N GLY A 729 12.45 -23.63 34.44
CA GLY A 729 12.15 -22.71 35.54
C GLY A 729 13.40 -22.24 36.30
N ARG A 730 14.52 -22.96 36.18
CA ARG A 730 15.83 -22.62 36.75
C ARG A 730 16.85 -22.39 35.64
N ASP A 731 17.19 -23.45 34.92
CA ASP A 731 18.18 -23.48 33.84
C ASP A 731 17.47 -23.44 32.48
N TYR A 732 18.23 -23.49 31.38
CA TYR A 732 17.73 -23.45 30.02
C TYR A 732 18.32 -24.56 29.15
N LEU A 733 17.60 -24.94 28.10
CA LEU A 733 18.13 -25.74 27.00
C LEU A 733 18.04 -24.98 25.68
N ALA A 734 19.19 -24.59 25.13
CA ALA A 734 19.30 -24.09 23.77
C ALA A 734 19.43 -25.28 22.80
N VAL A 735 18.68 -25.27 21.69
CA VAL A 735 18.70 -26.31 20.66
C VAL A 735 18.86 -25.66 19.30
N TRP A 736 19.79 -26.14 18.46
CA TRP A 736 19.99 -25.57 17.12
C TRP A 736 20.27 -26.60 16.05
N ARG A 737 20.08 -26.19 14.79
CA ARG A 737 20.50 -26.96 13.62
C ARG A 737 21.92 -26.58 13.19
N ASP A 738 22.77 -27.59 13.11
CA ASP A 738 24.07 -27.54 12.44
C ASP A 738 23.92 -28.22 11.05
N TYR A 739 24.05 -27.45 9.95
CA TYR A 739 23.93 -27.97 8.59
C TYR A 739 25.19 -27.75 7.74
N ASP A 740 25.91 -28.85 7.50
CA ASP A 740 27.02 -28.93 6.57
C ASP A 740 26.50 -28.98 5.12
N ARG A 741 26.63 -27.86 4.41
CA ARG A 741 26.27 -27.73 2.98
C ARG A 741 27.09 -28.68 2.10
N THR A 742 28.38 -28.84 2.40
CA THR A 742 29.33 -29.61 1.57
C THR A 742 29.01 -31.11 1.62
N ARG A 743 28.73 -31.66 2.81
CA ARG A 743 28.42 -33.08 3.02
C ARG A 743 26.92 -33.38 3.03
N ARG A 744 26.07 -32.36 2.82
CA ARG A 744 24.60 -32.41 2.91
C ARG A 744 24.10 -33.11 4.18
N ARG A 745 24.74 -32.82 5.31
CA ARG A 745 24.50 -33.49 6.60
C ARG A 745 23.97 -32.49 7.62
N SER A 746 22.84 -32.80 8.24
CA SER A 746 22.32 -32.04 9.37
C SER A 746 22.56 -32.79 10.67
N LYS A 747 22.99 -32.06 11.71
CA LYS A 747 22.87 -32.45 13.10
C LYS A 747 21.83 -31.56 13.78
N LEU A 748 21.18 -32.10 14.80
CA LEU A 748 20.46 -31.31 15.79
C LEU A 748 21.24 -31.41 17.10
N LEU A 749 21.66 -30.26 17.61
CA LEU A 749 22.52 -30.13 18.79
C LEU A 749 21.74 -29.39 19.88
N ALA A 750 22.03 -29.69 21.14
CA ALA A 750 21.52 -28.95 22.29
C ALA A 750 22.61 -28.67 23.31
N LEU A 751 22.43 -27.64 24.13
CA LEU A 751 23.37 -27.24 25.18
C LEU A 751 22.57 -26.69 26.36
N ARG A 752 22.80 -27.22 27.57
CA ARG A 752 22.21 -26.64 28.78
C ARG A 752 22.95 -25.38 29.17
N LEU A 753 22.21 -24.35 29.55
CA LEU A 753 22.71 -23.05 29.97
C LEU A 753 22.21 -22.72 31.38
N ALA A 754 23.07 -22.11 32.19
CA ALA A 754 22.70 -21.58 33.49
C ALA A 754 21.88 -20.27 33.34
N PRO A 755 21.33 -19.70 34.42
CA PRO A 755 20.47 -18.51 34.36
C PRO A 755 21.15 -17.26 33.78
N ASP A 756 22.48 -17.21 33.78
CA ASP A 756 23.34 -16.16 33.20
C ASP A 756 23.69 -16.39 31.72
N GLY A 757 23.19 -17.47 31.11
CA GLY A 757 23.53 -17.89 29.75
C GLY A 757 24.89 -18.60 29.61
N SER A 758 25.58 -18.92 30.71
CA SER A 758 26.82 -19.71 30.64
C SER A 758 26.53 -21.20 30.37
N PRO A 759 27.34 -21.90 29.55
CA PRO A 759 27.18 -23.34 29.32
C PRO A 759 27.38 -24.17 30.58
N ILE A 760 26.41 -25.05 30.90
CA ILE A 760 26.52 -26.08 31.94
C ILE A 760 27.25 -27.31 31.38
N ASP A 761 26.97 -27.66 30.11
CA ASP A 761 27.60 -28.79 29.43
C ASP A 761 28.95 -28.38 28.81
N SER A 762 29.97 -29.21 28.96
CA SER A 762 31.29 -28.99 28.35
C SER A 762 31.33 -29.22 26.83
N SER A 763 30.26 -29.77 26.24
CA SER A 763 30.10 -29.93 24.79
C SER A 763 28.63 -30.10 24.40
N PRO A 764 28.21 -29.71 23.17
CA PRO A 764 26.83 -29.86 22.73
C PRO A 764 26.35 -31.32 22.62
N ILE A 765 25.18 -31.60 23.17
CA ILE A 765 24.50 -32.89 23.17
C ILE A 765 23.93 -33.18 21.76
N PRO A 766 24.32 -34.27 21.08
CA PRO A 766 23.82 -34.61 19.76
C PRO A 766 22.45 -35.30 19.81
N ILE A 767 21.37 -34.56 19.56
CA ILE A 767 19.97 -35.04 19.59
C ILE A 767 19.69 -36.02 18.45
N GLU A 768 20.10 -35.68 17.22
CA GLU A 768 19.84 -36.44 15.99
C GLU A 768 20.89 -36.07 14.91
N THR A 769 21.15 -36.95 13.94
CA THR A 769 22.08 -36.68 12.83
C THR A 769 21.70 -37.46 11.56
N ARG A 770 21.49 -36.75 10.45
CA ARG A 770 20.98 -37.32 9.18
C ARG A 770 21.70 -36.79 7.93
N ARG A 771 21.70 -37.58 6.85
CA ARG A 771 22.16 -37.22 5.49
C ARG A 771 21.15 -36.36 4.68
N ARG A 772 20.18 -35.75 5.36
CA ARG A 772 19.16 -34.87 4.79
C ARG A 772 18.82 -33.80 5.81
N THR A 773 18.31 -32.69 5.30
CA THR A 773 17.92 -31.50 6.06
C THR A 773 16.99 -31.88 7.22
N LEU A 774 17.46 -31.59 8.43
CA LEU A 774 16.62 -31.35 9.61
C LEU A 774 16.24 -29.86 9.61
N GLY A 775 15.21 -29.45 10.34
CA GLY A 775 14.95 -28.02 10.51
C GLY A 775 13.76 -27.71 11.40
N GLN A 776 13.63 -26.43 11.74
CA GLN A 776 12.69 -25.90 12.74
C GLN A 776 12.66 -26.79 13.99
N PRO A 777 13.76 -26.83 14.77
CA PRO A 777 13.66 -27.30 16.13
C PRO A 777 12.72 -26.37 16.91
N GLU A 778 11.93 -26.95 17.80
CA GLU A 778 11.25 -26.24 18.89
C GLU A 778 11.44 -27.08 20.16
N VAL A 779 11.35 -26.45 21.33
CA VAL A 779 11.54 -27.12 22.62
C VAL A 779 10.61 -26.52 23.67
N ALA A 780 10.06 -27.38 24.53
CA ALA A 780 9.29 -26.98 25.72
C ALA A 780 9.53 -27.99 26.86
N PHE A 781 9.35 -27.56 28.11
CA PHE A 781 9.63 -28.38 29.30
C PHE A 781 8.34 -28.93 29.93
N ASP A 782 8.24 -30.24 30.15
CA ASP A 782 7.05 -30.91 30.68
C ASP A 782 7.03 -31.06 32.22
N GLY A 783 7.90 -30.34 32.93
CA GLY A 783 8.13 -30.54 34.37
C GLY A 783 9.17 -31.61 34.70
N HIS A 784 9.51 -32.49 33.75
CA HIS A 784 10.40 -33.65 33.98
C HIS A 784 11.55 -33.75 32.96
N ALA A 785 11.34 -33.26 31.74
CA ALA A 785 12.29 -33.24 30.63
C ALA A 785 11.94 -32.16 29.59
N TYR A 786 12.95 -31.73 28.84
CA TYR A 786 12.80 -30.90 27.65
C TYR A 786 12.35 -31.79 26.49
N ASN A 787 11.20 -31.49 25.90
CA ASN A 787 10.66 -32.14 24.71
C ASN A 787 11.12 -31.38 23.47
N VAL A 788 12.14 -31.93 22.79
CA VAL A 788 12.68 -31.35 21.56
C VAL A 788 11.96 -31.95 20.36
N ILE A 789 11.30 -31.11 19.57
CA ILE A 789 10.68 -31.52 18.29
C ILE A 789 11.44 -30.95 17.10
N TRP A 790 11.33 -31.59 15.92
CA TRP A 790 11.92 -31.08 14.68
C TRP A 790 11.27 -31.66 13.42
N ARG A 791 11.41 -30.95 12.29
CA ARG A 791 11.04 -31.43 10.95
C ARG A 791 12.14 -32.28 10.35
N TYR A 792 11.75 -33.38 9.70
CA TYR A 792 12.60 -34.16 8.80
C TYR A 792 12.09 -34.08 7.36
N TYR A 793 12.88 -33.45 6.48
CA TYR A 793 12.50 -33.21 5.09
C TYR A 793 12.76 -34.43 4.18
N ARG A 794 11.77 -34.77 3.37
CA ARG A 794 11.84 -35.71 2.24
C ARG A 794 11.29 -35.04 0.98
N ARG A 795 11.67 -35.56 -0.19
CA ARG A 795 11.35 -34.99 -1.53
C ARG A 795 9.88 -34.55 -1.67
N ASN A 796 8.94 -35.37 -1.18
CA ASN A 796 7.49 -35.11 -1.23
C ASN A 796 6.83 -35.38 0.15
N SER A 797 7.50 -35.05 1.27
CA SER A 797 6.90 -35.15 2.62
C SER A 797 7.76 -34.51 3.70
N VAL A 798 7.12 -33.94 4.72
CA VAL A 798 7.75 -33.60 6.00
C VAL A 798 7.24 -34.53 7.10
N ARG A 799 8.06 -34.81 8.10
CA ARG A 799 7.66 -35.59 9.28
C ARG A 799 8.12 -34.87 10.53
N VAL A 800 7.23 -34.75 11.51
CA VAL A 800 7.56 -34.22 12.84
C VAL A 800 8.03 -35.36 13.74
N TYR A 801 9.21 -35.19 14.33
CA TYR A 801 9.80 -36.09 15.31
C TYR A 801 9.94 -35.39 16.65
N ILE A 802 10.00 -36.18 17.73
CA ILE A 802 10.23 -35.74 19.11
C ILE A 802 11.30 -36.59 19.79
N ARG A 803 12.05 -35.99 20.71
CA ARG A 803 12.92 -36.69 21.67
C ARG A 803 13.02 -35.87 22.97
N GLN A 804 13.03 -36.56 24.10
CA GLN A 804 13.23 -35.93 25.40
C GLN A 804 14.72 -35.81 25.76
N VAL A 805 15.09 -34.69 26.36
CA VAL A 805 16.38 -34.42 27.01
C VAL A 805 16.10 -34.17 28.49
N GLY A 806 16.71 -34.93 29.39
CA GLY A 806 16.57 -34.70 30.83
C GLY A 806 17.24 -33.39 31.26
N VAL A 807 16.85 -32.87 32.43
CA VAL A 807 17.53 -31.73 33.08
C VAL A 807 19.01 -32.00 33.36
N ASP A 808 19.41 -33.27 33.41
CA ASP A 808 20.79 -33.77 33.52
C ASP A 808 21.53 -33.87 32.17
N GLY A 809 20.90 -33.48 31.06
CA GLY A 809 21.42 -33.64 29.69
C GLY A 809 21.24 -35.05 29.10
N SER A 810 20.63 -35.99 29.84
CA SER A 810 20.47 -37.37 29.36
C SER A 810 19.44 -37.49 28.24
N LEU A 811 19.78 -38.20 27.16
CA LEU A 811 18.87 -38.42 26.03
C LEU A 811 17.88 -39.55 26.33
N ARG A 812 16.63 -39.18 26.65
CA ARG A 812 15.58 -40.15 27.00
C ARG A 812 14.96 -40.78 25.75
N GLY A 813 15.22 -42.08 25.59
CA GLY A 813 14.68 -42.89 24.50
C GLY A 813 15.27 -42.59 23.11
N ARG A 814 14.66 -43.20 22.09
CA ARG A 814 14.95 -42.97 20.66
C ARG A 814 13.96 -41.94 20.08
N PRO A 815 14.34 -41.17 19.05
CA PRO A 815 13.43 -40.29 18.32
C PRO A 815 12.11 -40.99 17.94
N ARG A 816 10.98 -40.42 18.38
CA ARG A 816 9.63 -40.89 18.06
C ARG A 816 9.02 -39.99 16.99
N ARG A 817 8.19 -40.56 16.11
CA ARG A 817 7.44 -39.80 15.10
C ARG A 817 6.09 -39.43 15.71
N LEU A 818 5.78 -38.13 15.77
CA LEU A 818 4.46 -37.65 16.15
C LEU A 818 3.49 -37.76 14.97
N TYR A 819 3.94 -37.33 13.78
CA TYR A 819 3.08 -37.13 12.62
C TYR A 819 3.47 -37.99 11.40
N PRO A 820 2.54 -38.77 10.82
CA PRO A 820 2.73 -39.48 9.55
C PRO A 820 2.13 -38.71 8.36
N ASN A 821 2.96 -38.09 7.53
CA ASN A 821 2.52 -37.50 6.26
C ASN A 821 1.86 -38.56 5.35
N SER A 822 0.59 -38.36 5.00
CA SER A 822 0.03 -38.75 3.70
C SER A 822 0.70 -37.91 2.60
N SER A 823 0.38 -38.10 1.32
CA SER A 823 1.12 -37.46 0.22
C SER A 823 0.75 -35.98 0.02
N THR A 824 1.30 -35.06 0.82
CA THR A 824 1.18 -33.61 0.58
C THR A 824 2.06 -33.16 -0.60
N ARG A 825 1.48 -32.45 -1.57
CA ARG A 825 2.23 -31.81 -2.69
C ARG A 825 3.11 -30.65 -2.21
N HIS A 826 2.77 -30.03 -1.07
CA HIS A 826 3.46 -28.87 -0.50
C HIS A 826 4.01 -29.20 0.91
N PRO A 827 5.20 -29.81 1.01
CA PRO A 827 5.79 -30.20 2.29
C PRO A 827 6.39 -29.04 3.11
N THR A 828 6.38 -27.82 2.57
CA THR A 828 6.93 -26.58 3.16
C THR A 828 6.13 -26.06 4.34
N ASP A 829 4.82 -26.31 4.36
CA ASP A 829 3.88 -25.52 5.16
C ASP A 829 3.72 -26.03 6.60
N VAL A 830 4.14 -27.28 6.86
CA VAL A 830 4.09 -27.91 8.19
C VAL A 830 5.18 -27.34 9.12
N ILE A 831 4.87 -26.24 9.78
CA ILE A 831 5.72 -25.59 10.81
C ILE A 831 5.21 -26.04 12.19
N PRO A 832 5.89 -26.98 12.88
CA PRO A 832 5.40 -27.50 14.14
C PRO A 832 5.83 -26.62 15.32
N LYS A 833 4.94 -26.46 16.29
CA LYS A 833 5.10 -25.65 17.51
C LYS A 833 4.75 -26.49 18.73
N ILE A 834 5.28 -26.16 19.91
CA ILE A 834 5.06 -26.94 21.15
C ILE A 834 4.98 -26.05 22.38
N ALA A 835 3.99 -26.32 23.23
CA ALA A 835 3.93 -25.87 24.62
C ALA A 835 3.64 -27.07 25.53
N CYS A 836 3.95 -26.93 26.83
CA CYS A 836 3.73 -27.98 27.83
C CYS A 836 3.04 -27.45 29.09
N ALA A 837 2.24 -28.31 29.72
CA ALA A 837 1.50 -28.07 30.96
C ALA A 837 1.34 -29.40 31.71
N ASN A 838 1.51 -29.40 33.04
CA ASN A 838 1.12 -30.52 33.93
C ASN A 838 1.60 -31.92 33.49
N GLY A 839 2.84 -32.07 33.00
CA GLY A 839 3.38 -33.37 32.54
C GLY A 839 3.03 -33.77 31.10
N GLY A 840 2.17 -33.00 30.42
CA GLY A 840 1.82 -33.14 29.02
C GLY A 840 2.31 -31.98 28.16
N CYS A 841 2.26 -32.17 26.84
CA CYS A 841 2.57 -31.15 25.85
C CYS A 841 1.63 -31.24 24.66
N VAL A 842 1.26 -30.10 24.07
CA VAL A 842 0.50 -30.04 22.81
C VAL A 842 1.42 -29.56 21.71
N VAL A 843 1.41 -30.27 20.58
CA VAL A 843 2.17 -29.94 19.37
C VAL A 843 1.21 -29.55 18.26
N THR A 844 1.33 -28.35 17.70
CA THR A 844 0.44 -27.83 16.66
C THR A 844 1.16 -27.50 15.35
N TRP A 845 0.45 -27.50 14.22
CA TRP A 845 0.95 -27.06 12.89
C TRP A 845 -0.21 -26.82 11.90
N CYS A 846 0.02 -26.03 10.86
CA CYS A 846 -0.86 -25.92 9.69
C CYS A 846 -0.47 -26.89 8.57
N GLN A 847 -1.44 -27.34 7.79
CA GLN A 847 -1.23 -28.21 6.63
C GLN A 847 -2.34 -28.03 5.59
N ARG A 848 -1.96 -27.92 4.30
CA ARG A 848 -2.93 -28.03 3.19
C ARG A 848 -3.66 -29.37 3.19
N ASP A 849 -4.99 -29.31 3.22
CA ASP A 849 -5.85 -30.48 3.03
C ASP A 849 -5.96 -30.90 1.55
N GLY A 850 -5.65 -29.96 0.63
CA GLY A 850 -5.67 -30.15 -0.83
C GLY A 850 -6.94 -29.65 -1.50
N SER A 851 -7.88 -29.10 -0.74
CA SER A 851 -9.06 -28.39 -1.24
C SER A 851 -8.74 -26.92 -1.56
N PHE A 852 -9.70 -26.24 -2.20
CA PHE A 852 -9.61 -24.82 -2.54
C PHE A 852 -10.95 -24.13 -2.23
N ALA A 853 -10.89 -22.91 -1.69
CA ALA A 853 -12.01 -21.97 -1.59
C ALA A 853 -11.57 -20.63 -2.19
N ASN A 854 -12.40 -19.95 -2.99
CA ASN A 854 -12.08 -18.66 -3.62
C ASN A 854 -10.68 -18.65 -4.31
N ASN A 855 -10.38 -19.70 -5.08
CA ASN A 855 -9.07 -20.00 -5.69
C ASN A 855 -7.87 -20.11 -4.72
N LYS A 856 -8.06 -20.01 -3.41
CA LYS A 856 -7.06 -20.18 -2.34
C LYS A 856 -6.96 -21.65 -1.96
N PRO A 857 -5.76 -22.25 -1.88
CA PRO A 857 -5.60 -23.59 -1.32
C PRO A 857 -5.86 -23.54 0.19
N ILE A 858 -6.79 -24.35 0.70
CA ILE A 858 -7.12 -24.35 2.13
C ILE A 858 -6.03 -25.09 2.91
N SER A 859 -5.64 -24.51 4.04
CA SER A 859 -4.82 -25.16 5.06
C SER A 859 -5.60 -25.23 6.36
N ASN A 860 -5.49 -26.34 7.09
CA ASN A 860 -6.14 -26.52 8.39
C ASN A 860 -5.07 -26.67 9.48
N ALA A 861 -5.39 -26.19 10.68
CA ALA A 861 -4.54 -26.36 11.85
C ALA A 861 -4.84 -27.68 12.56
N TYR A 862 -3.78 -28.36 12.99
CA TYR A 862 -3.84 -29.64 13.67
C TYR A 862 -3.10 -29.61 15.00
N ALA A 863 -3.56 -30.41 15.98
CA ALA A 863 -2.91 -30.65 17.26
C ALA A 863 -2.65 -32.14 17.53
N VAL A 864 -1.60 -32.44 18.28
CA VAL A 864 -1.34 -33.74 18.92
C VAL A 864 -0.91 -33.53 20.36
N HIS A 865 -1.63 -34.14 21.30
CA HIS A 865 -1.22 -34.22 22.71
C HIS A 865 -0.20 -35.34 22.93
N VAL A 866 0.82 -35.02 23.71
CA VAL A 866 2.02 -35.81 23.95
C VAL A 866 2.29 -35.88 25.45
N VAL A 867 2.49 -37.09 25.99
CA VAL A 867 2.92 -37.31 27.38
C VAL A 867 4.16 -38.21 27.37
N GLY A 868 5.20 -37.83 28.12
CA GLY A 868 6.46 -38.58 28.17
C GLY A 868 7.11 -38.81 26.80
N GLY A 869 7.03 -37.80 25.91
CA GLY A 869 7.49 -37.87 24.53
C GLY A 869 6.73 -38.85 23.63
N ARG A 870 5.51 -39.28 23.99
CA ARG A 870 4.65 -40.17 23.19
C ARG A 870 3.32 -39.51 22.87
N PRO A 871 2.82 -39.59 21.61
CA PRO A 871 1.47 -39.13 21.29
C PRO A 871 0.44 -39.99 22.04
N VAL A 872 -0.54 -39.34 22.66
CA VAL A 872 -1.64 -39.98 23.41
C VAL A 872 -2.86 -40.17 22.51
N THR A 873 -3.11 -39.23 21.59
CA THR A 873 -4.20 -39.28 20.62
C THR A 873 -3.96 -40.34 19.53
N ARG A 874 -5.05 -40.90 18.97
CA ARG A 874 -4.99 -41.88 17.85
C ARG A 874 -4.67 -41.26 16.48
N GLY A 875 -4.30 -39.98 16.44
CA GLY A 875 -4.03 -39.21 15.24
C GLY A 875 -3.83 -37.73 15.60
N ALA A 876 -3.60 -36.91 14.59
CA ALA A 876 -3.72 -35.46 14.74
C ALA A 876 -5.20 -35.08 14.75
N LEU A 877 -5.59 -34.19 15.65
CA LEU A 877 -6.93 -33.60 15.73
C LEU A 877 -6.94 -32.31 14.93
N GLU A 878 -7.94 -32.06 14.10
CA GLU A 878 -8.15 -30.76 13.47
C GLU A 878 -8.71 -29.79 14.50
N ILE A 879 -8.11 -28.60 14.62
CA ILE A 879 -8.43 -27.61 15.67
C ILE A 879 -8.91 -26.26 15.14
N LEU A 880 -8.63 -25.95 13.87
CA LEU A 880 -9.14 -24.78 13.16
C LEU A 880 -9.13 -25.03 11.65
N HIS A 881 -10.21 -24.64 10.99
CA HIS A 881 -10.35 -24.68 9.54
C HIS A 881 -9.96 -23.32 8.91
N ASP A 882 -9.36 -23.36 7.71
CA ASP A 882 -8.83 -22.18 7.00
C ASP A 882 -7.86 -21.35 7.86
N ALA A 883 -6.70 -21.97 8.15
CA ALA A 883 -5.55 -21.44 8.87
C ALA A 883 -4.27 -21.70 8.05
N ASP A 884 -3.75 -20.67 7.40
CA ASP A 884 -2.62 -20.76 6.46
C ASP A 884 -1.26 -20.79 7.14
N TYR A 885 -1.13 -20.07 8.25
CA TYR A 885 0.14 -19.82 8.93
C TYR A 885 0.08 -20.21 10.40
N THR A 886 1.15 -20.87 10.91
CA THR A 886 1.27 -21.28 12.31
C THR A 886 2.11 -20.27 13.09
N GLY A 887 1.57 -19.72 14.18
CA GLY A 887 2.24 -18.78 15.08
C GLY A 887 2.87 -19.43 16.31
N GLY A 888 2.93 -18.70 17.42
CA GLY A 888 3.30 -19.25 18.72
C GLY A 888 2.22 -20.16 19.33
N ILE A 889 2.59 -20.86 20.41
CA ILE A 889 1.66 -21.52 21.32
C ILE A 889 2.18 -21.34 22.75
N ALA A 890 1.29 -20.96 23.67
CA ALA A 890 1.59 -20.73 25.08
C ALA A 890 0.68 -21.56 25.98
N SER A 891 1.08 -21.73 27.24
CA SER A 891 0.36 -22.46 28.28
C SER A 891 0.10 -21.54 29.47
N ASP A 892 -1.12 -21.53 29.99
CA ASP A 892 -1.47 -20.90 31.28
C ASP A 892 -1.36 -21.86 32.47
N GLY A 893 -0.97 -23.12 32.22
CA GLY A 893 -0.94 -24.19 33.21
C GLY A 893 -2.26 -24.95 33.38
N THR A 894 -3.35 -24.51 32.76
CA THR A 894 -4.66 -25.19 32.72
C THR A 894 -5.11 -25.58 31.32
N GLY A 895 -4.58 -24.91 30.30
CA GLY A 895 -4.78 -25.15 28.87
C GLY A 895 -3.71 -24.44 28.06
N TYR A 896 -4.01 -24.16 26.80
CA TYR A 896 -3.10 -23.50 25.87
C TYR A 896 -3.83 -22.48 24.99
N LEU A 897 -3.12 -21.47 24.49
CA LEU A 897 -3.55 -20.63 23.37
C LEU A 897 -2.55 -20.81 22.21
N ALA A 898 -3.06 -21.19 21.04
CA ALA A 898 -2.27 -21.36 19.80
C ALA A 898 -2.69 -20.32 18.75
N LEU A 899 -1.73 -19.69 18.07
CA LEU A 899 -1.99 -18.63 17.09
C LEU A 899 -1.92 -19.13 15.65
N TYR A 900 -2.78 -18.55 14.81
CA TYR A 900 -2.89 -18.83 13.38
C TYR A 900 -3.16 -17.58 12.57
N GLY A 901 -2.66 -17.55 11.35
CA GLY A 901 -2.95 -16.50 10.36
C GLY A 901 -3.86 -17.06 9.28
N ARG A 902 -4.94 -16.36 8.96
CA ARG A 902 -5.82 -16.65 7.80
C ARG A 902 -5.65 -15.56 6.76
N GLY A 903 -5.11 -15.92 5.60
CA GLY A 903 -4.95 -14.99 4.47
C GLY A 903 -6.28 -14.69 3.79
N ASN A 904 -6.61 -13.41 3.73
CA ASN A 904 -7.73 -12.84 3.00
C ASN A 904 -7.34 -12.66 1.52
N ARG A 905 -8.32 -12.77 0.61
CA ARG A 905 -8.13 -12.52 -0.82
C ARG A 905 -9.25 -11.65 -1.34
N CYS A 906 -8.90 -10.56 -1.99
CA CYS A 906 -9.84 -9.84 -2.84
C CYS A 906 -10.10 -10.63 -4.12
N LEU A 907 -11.32 -10.49 -4.65
CA LEU A 907 -11.58 -10.73 -6.06
C LEU A 907 -11.25 -9.42 -6.80
N LEU A 908 -10.10 -9.40 -7.47
CA LEU A 908 -9.89 -8.43 -8.55
C LEU A 908 -10.60 -8.94 -9.81
N PRO A 909 -11.11 -8.06 -10.70
CA PRO A 909 -11.89 -8.48 -11.86
C PRO A 909 -11.18 -9.53 -12.72
N ASP A 910 -9.85 -9.41 -12.90
CA ASP A 910 -9.11 -10.24 -13.84
C ASP A 910 -7.88 -10.96 -13.27
N TRP A 911 -8.01 -12.29 -13.25
CA TRP A 911 -6.99 -13.34 -13.40
C TRP A 911 -5.76 -13.46 -12.49
N HIS A 912 -5.53 -12.55 -11.53
CA HIS A 912 -4.64 -12.84 -10.39
C HIS A 912 -5.26 -12.48 -9.02
N THR A 913 -5.54 -13.51 -8.22
CA THR A 913 -5.86 -13.34 -6.79
C THR A 913 -4.63 -12.90 -6.01
N ILE A 914 -4.60 -11.64 -5.61
CA ILE A 914 -3.62 -11.08 -4.67
C ILE A 914 -4.11 -11.28 -3.22
N GLY A 915 -3.19 -11.44 -2.27
CA GLY A 915 -3.52 -11.47 -0.84
C GLY A 915 -3.81 -10.05 -0.34
N CYS A 916 -4.87 -9.85 0.44
CA CYS A 916 -5.38 -8.51 0.76
C CYS A 916 -5.34 -8.11 2.24
N GLY A 917 -4.69 -8.91 3.08
CA GLY A 917 -4.87 -8.86 4.52
C GLY A 917 -4.70 -10.25 5.13
N VAL A 918 -4.32 -10.34 6.39
CA VAL A 918 -4.36 -11.60 7.15
C VAL A 918 -5.00 -11.37 8.52
N ASP A 919 -6.05 -12.12 8.81
CA ASP A 919 -6.65 -12.20 10.14
C ASP A 919 -5.71 -12.94 11.10
N LEU A 920 -5.48 -12.39 12.29
CA LEU A 920 -4.82 -13.09 13.39
C LEU A 920 -5.87 -13.76 14.27
N LEU A 921 -5.76 -15.09 14.38
CA LEU A 921 -6.70 -15.95 15.07
C LEU A 921 -6.01 -16.67 16.23
N GLY A 922 -6.65 -16.71 17.39
CA GLY A 922 -6.26 -17.54 18.53
C GLY A 922 -7.19 -18.75 18.67
N VAL A 923 -6.67 -19.90 19.08
CA VAL A 923 -7.47 -21.09 19.40
C VAL A 923 -7.06 -21.57 20.78
N ARG A 924 -7.97 -21.52 21.77
CA ARG A 924 -7.70 -22.16 23.05
C ARG A 924 -7.86 -23.67 22.94
N LEU A 925 -6.95 -24.40 23.58
CA LEU A 925 -6.92 -25.85 23.61
C LEU A 925 -6.94 -26.32 25.08
N ALA A 926 -7.71 -27.37 25.35
CA ALA A 926 -7.68 -28.07 26.62
C ALA A 926 -6.33 -28.84 26.80
N PRO A 927 -6.01 -29.35 28.00
CA PRO A 927 -4.78 -30.12 28.25
C PRO A 927 -4.52 -31.28 27.28
N ASP A 928 -5.60 -31.92 26.79
CA ASP A 928 -5.55 -33.03 25.84
C ASP A 928 -5.41 -32.61 24.36
N GLY A 929 -5.25 -31.31 24.10
CA GLY A 929 -5.14 -30.72 22.77
C GLY A 929 -6.47 -30.58 22.03
N SER A 930 -7.62 -30.83 22.66
CA SER A 930 -8.93 -30.58 22.06
C SER A 930 -9.26 -29.07 21.99
N PRO A 931 -9.88 -28.59 20.89
CA PRO A 931 -10.19 -27.17 20.74
C PRO A 931 -11.38 -26.77 21.61
N ILE A 932 -11.21 -25.69 22.35
CA ILE A 932 -12.28 -25.01 23.09
C ILE A 932 -13.00 -24.05 22.13
N ASP A 933 -12.23 -23.25 21.36
CA ASP A 933 -12.74 -22.29 20.38
C ASP A 933 -12.55 -22.81 18.94
N ALA A 934 -13.32 -23.82 18.52
CA ALA A 934 -13.13 -24.48 17.21
C ALA A 934 -13.26 -23.58 15.96
N ASN A 935 -13.84 -22.38 16.10
CA ASN A 935 -13.94 -21.37 15.03
C ASN A 935 -12.79 -20.34 15.04
N GLY A 936 -11.97 -20.34 16.09
CA GLY A 936 -10.98 -19.31 16.38
C GLY A 936 -11.58 -18.06 17.05
N LEU A 937 -10.86 -17.52 18.02
CA LEU A 937 -10.99 -16.16 18.54
C LEU A 937 -10.34 -15.20 17.52
N ARG A 938 -11.06 -14.19 17.03
CA ARG A 938 -10.44 -13.11 16.25
C ARG A 938 -9.67 -12.19 17.19
N ILE A 939 -8.40 -11.94 16.89
CA ILE A 939 -7.50 -11.06 17.67
C ILE A 939 -7.14 -9.80 16.86
N ARG A 940 -7.04 -9.93 15.53
CA ARG A 940 -6.94 -8.81 14.58
C ARG A 940 -7.63 -9.21 13.28
N ASN A 941 -8.34 -8.28 12.65
CA ASN A 941 -8.78 -8.43 11.26
C ASN A 941 -7.67 -7.93 10.31
N GLY A 942 -7.35 -8.68 9.25
CA GLY A 942 -6.59 -8.11 8.15
C GLY A 942 -7.46 -7.10 7.39
N PRO A 943 -6.89 -6.07 6.74
CA PRO A 943 -7.67 -5.22 5.86
C PRO A 943 -8.39 -6.05 4.78
N GLU A 944 -9.48 -5.50 4.24
CA GLU A 944 -10.30 -6.22 3.25
C GLU A 944 -9.98 -5.84 1.80
N ARG A 945 -9.15 -4.79 1.59
CA ARG A 945 -8.99 -4.13 0.28
C ARG A 945 -7.54 -3.78 -0.15
N HIS A 946 -6.55 -3.84 0.74
CA HIS A 946 -5.16 -3.45 0.41
C HIS A 946 -4.29 -4.67 0.09
N PRO A 947 -3.56 -4.72 -1.03
CA PRO A 947 -2.71 -5.86 -1.38
C PRO A 947 -1.52 -5.99 -0.41
N GLU A 948 -1.59 -6.91 0.54
CA GLU A 948 -0.59 -7.13 1.58
C GLU A 948 -0.04 -8.56 1.55
N ASN A 949 1.26 -8.70 1.28
CA ASN A 949 1.93 -9.99 1.10
C ASN A 949 2.74 -10.41 2.35
N TYR A 950 2.02 -10.59 3.45
CA TYR A 950 2.63 -10.82 4.75
C TYR A 950 3.68 -11.94 4.82
N ARG A 951 4.77 -11.65 5.53
CA ARG A 951 5.50 -12.67 6.30
C ARG A 951 5.17 -12.55 7.77
N HIS A 952 4.37 -13.51 8.23
CA HIS A 952 3.89 -13.51 9.61
C HIS A 952 4.99 -13.67 10.65
N VAL A 953 5.20 -12.58 11.39
CA VAL A 953 5.92 -12.57 12.64
C VAL A 953 4.89 -12.29 13.74
N PHE A 954 4.21 -13.35 14.19
CA PHE A 954 3.38 -13.30 15.39
C PHE A 954 3.69 -14.44 16.36
N ASP A 955 3.61 -14.13 17.64
CA ASP A 955 4.07 -14.97 18.76
C ASP A 955 3.13 -14.81 19.96
N VAL A 956 3.21 -15.74 20.91
CA VAL A 956 2.42 -15.67 22.15
C VAL A 956 3.22 -16.24 23.32
N GLY A 957 3.08 -15.60 24.48
CA GLY A 957 3.39 -16.21 25.76
C GLY A 957 2.32 -15.93 26.80
N PHE A 958 2.54 -16.44 28.00
CA PHE A 958 1.66 -16.23 29.15
C PHE A 958 2.45 -15.49 30.24
N ASP A 959 1.88 -14.41 30.76
CA ASP A 959 2.55 -13.56 31.75
C ASP A 959 2.30 -14.01 33.19
N GLY A 960 1.38 -14.94 33.43
CA GLY A 960 0.97 -15.41 34.75
C GLY A 960 -0.50 -15.15 35.05
N ASP A 961 -1.09 -14.13 34.41
CA ASP A 961 -2.49 -13.74 34.54
C ASP A 961 -3.21 -13.77 33.17
N ASN A 962 -2.53 -13.41 32.07
CA ASN A 962 -3.07 -13.38 30.69
C ASN A 962 -2.07 -13.93 29.65
N TYR A 963 -2.59 -14.32 28.49
CA TYR A 963 -1.78 -14.48 27.28
C TYR A 963 -1.48 -13.09 26.70
N LEU A 964 -0.24 -12.86 26.28
CA LEU A 964 0.11 -11.69 25.46
C LEU A 964 0.46 -12.16 24.05
N VAL A 965 -0.30 -11.67 23.09
CA VAL A 965 -0.24 -12.03 21.67
C VAL A 965 0.34 -10.86 20.90
N THR A 966 1.38 -11.07 20.11
CA THR A 966 2.10 -9.96 19.44
C THR A 966 2.25 -10.17 17.95
N TRP A 967 2.26 -9.06 17.20
CA TRP A 967 2.46 -9.05 15.76
C TRP A 967 3.22 -7.80 15.31
N VAL A 968 3.67 -7.81 14.06
CA VAL A 968 4.14 -6.62 13.34
C VAL A 968 3.13 -6.32 12.24
N THR A 969 2.74 -5.06 12.08
CA THR A 969 2.22 -4.58 10.79
C THR A 969 3.40 -4.33 9.88
N GLN A 970 3.49 -5.16 8.85
CA GLN A 970 4.41 -4.95 7.74
C GLN A 970 3.54 -4.85 6.49
N ALA A 971 3.35 -3.63 5.99
CA ALA A 971 3.16 -3.47 4.55
C ALA A 971 4.48 -3.92 3.91
N ASP A 972 4.52 -4.99 3.11
CA ASP A 972 5.43 -5.06 1.94
C ASP A 972 5.44 -6.34 1.06
N VAL A 973 6.06 -6.17 -0.13
CA VAL A 973 6.57 -7.14 -1.12
C VAL A 973 5.56 -8.00 -1.90
N ILE A 974 5.17 -7.54 -3.11
CA ILE A 974 4.73 -8.47 -4.16
C ILE A 974 5.93 -9.38 -4.56
N HIS A 975 5.85 -10.68 -4.27
CA HIS A 975 6.84 -11.66 -4.76
C HIS A 975 6.64 -11.90 -6.25
N ALA A 976 7.26 -11.06 -7.09
CA ALA A 976 7.38 -11.32 -8.52
C ALA A 976 8.25 -12.58 -8.76
N PRO A 977 7.74 -13.60 -9.47
CA PRO A 977 8.56 -14.75 -9.83
C PRO A 977 9.36 -14.43 -11.09
N LEU A 978 10.58 -13.90 -10.93
CA LEU A 978 11.81 -14.16 -11.73
C LEU A 978 12.86 -13.02 -11.58
N ALA A 979 14.10 -13.43 -11.26
CA ALA A 979 15.34 -12.74 -11.65
C ALA A 979 15.69 -11.30 -11.17
N THR A 980 15.38 -10.89 -9.93
CA THR A 980 16.30 -10.10 -9.06
C THR A 980 15.75 -10.01 -7.61
N PRO A 981 16.59 -9.76 -6.57
CA PRO A 981 16.17 -9.80 -5.17
C PRO A 981 16.03 -8.40 -4.53
N SER A 982 15.18 -7.52 -5.05
CA SER A 982 14.77 -6.28 -4.38
C SER A 982 13.76 -6.62 -3.27
N VAL A 983 14.06 -6.23 -2.02
CA VAL A 983 13.10 -6.32 -0.91
C VAL A 983 12.87 -4.93 -0.36
N PHE A 984 11.68 -4.42 -0.63
CA PHE A 984 11.11 -3.22 -0.05
C PHE A 984 10.91 -3.41 1.46
N LEU A 985 10.97 -2.29 2.18
CA LEU A 985 10.94 -2.23 3.63
C LEU A 985 10.23 -0.94 4.09
N HIS A 986 8.90 -0.93 4.07
CA HIS A 986 8.07 0.13 4.65
C HIS A 986 8.23 0.24 6.18
N PRO A 987 7.85 1.38 6.79
CA PRO A 987 7.72 1.52 8.24
C PRO A 987 6.90 0.40 8.86
N SER A 988 7.42 -0.19 9.94
CA SER A 988 6.77 -1.31 10.63
C SER A 988 6.40 -0.92 12.06
N HIS A 989 5.16 -1.15 12.47
CA HIS A 989 4.76 -1.00 13.88
C HIS A 989 4.71 -2.38 14.56
N MET A 990 5.15 -2.42 15.83
CA MET A 990 5.02 -3.62 16.67
C MET A 990 3.88 -3.44 17.66
N PHE A 991 3.00 -4.45 17.73
CA PHE A 991 1.79 -4.42 18.53
C PHE A 991 1.62 -5.67 19.41
N ALA A 992 0.83 -5.53 20.46
CA ALA A 992 0.42 -6.61 21.36
C ALA A 992 -1.05 -6.50 21.80
N ALA A 993 -1.67 -7.62 22.11
CA ALA A 993 -3.00 -7.69 22.74
C ALA A 993 -2.99 -8.68 23.91
N ARG A 994 -3.64 -8.34 25.03
CA ARG A 994 -3.91 -9.30 26.11
C ARG A 994 -5.15 -10.12 25.79
N VAL A 995 -5.04 -11.43 25.97
CA VAL A 995 -6.15 -12.39 25.90
C VAL A 995 -6.18 -13.17 27.20
N SER A 996 -7.26 -13.12 27.95
CA SER A 996 -7.43 -13.89 29.19
C SER A 996 -7.55 -15.39 28.91
N SER A 997 -7.33 -16.22 29.94
CA SER A 997 -7.56 -17.68 29.86
C SER A 997 -9.00 -18.05 29.48
N ASP A 998 -9.98 -17.21 29.82
CA ASP A 998 -11.39 -17.42 29.42
C ASP A 998 -11.71 -17.02 27.97
N GLY A 999 -10.72 -16.52 27.22
CA GLY A 999 -10.82 -16.19 25.79
C GLY A 999 -11.25 -14.76 25.49
N THR A 1000 -11.39 -13.93 26.51
CA THR A 1000 -11.71 -12.50 26.36
C THR A 1000 -10.47 -11.75 25.89
N VAL A 1001 -10.56 -11.06 24.74
CA VAL A 1001 -9.56 -10.07 24.34
C VAL A 1001 -9.76 -8.84 25.22
N LEU A 1002 -8.79 -8.54 26.09
CA LEU A 1002 -8.94 -7.55 27.17
C LEU A 1002 -8.61 -6.12 26.73
N ASP A 1003 -7.77 -5.97 25.71
CA ASP A 1003 -7.43 -4.69 25.09
C ASP A 1003 -8.03 -4.69 23.68
N ASN A 1004 -9.00 -3.80 23.44
CA ASN A 1004 -9.68 -3.71 22.16
C ASN A 1004 -8.98 -2.76 21.20
N GLU A 1005 -9.06 -3.11 19.91
CA GLU A 1005 -8.72 -2.35 18.71
C GLU A 1005 -9.14 -0.85 18.83
N ALA A 1006 -8.42 0.12 18.26
CA ALA A 1006 -7.65 0.06 17.01
C ALA A 1006 -6.13 -0.17 17.14
N GLU A 1007 -5.74 -1.41 16.81
CA GLU A 1007 -4.36 -1.95 16.66
C GLU A 1007 -3.55 -2.34 17.92
N GLY A 1008 -4.08 -2.19 19.14
CA GLY A 1008 -3.49 -2.82 20.34
C GLY A 1008 -2.20 -2.14 20.85
N LEU A 1009 -1.61 -2.68 21.92
CA LEU A 1009 -0.49 -2.07 22.64
C LEU A 1009 0.75 -1.94 21.75
N LEU A 1010 1.04 -0.71 21.33
CA LEU A 1010 2.26 -0.32 20.64
C LEU A 1010 3.51 -0.65 21.49
N ILE A 1011 4.49 -1.35 20.91
CA ILE A 1011 5.77 -1.70 21.55
C ILE A 1011 6.90 -0.82 21.02
N ALA A 1012 6.90 -0.57 19.71
CA ALA A 1012 7.87 0.27 19.02
C ALA A 1012 7.13 1.04 17.91
N SER A 1013 7.33 2.36 17.89
CA SER A 1013 6.73 3.29 16.93
C SER A 1013 7.73 3.93 15.97
N ASP A 1014 9.03 3.61 16.08
CA ASP A 1014 10.12 4.35 15.44
C ASP A 1014 10.12 4.31 13.89
N GLY A 1015 9.13 3.66 13.28
CA GLY A 1015 8.90 3.63 11.85
C GLY A 1015 10.00 2.90 11.10
N ARG A 1016 10.87 2.16 11.80
CA ARG A 1016 11.96 1.41 11.17
C ARG A 1016 11.44 0.06 10.68
N PRO A 1017 11.99 -0.49 9.60
CA PRO A 1017 11.56 -1.80 9.12
C PRO A 1017 12.00 -2.92 10.08
N ILE A 1018 11.04 -3.77 10.47
CA ILE A 1018 11.26 -4.84 11.47
C ILE A 1018 11.12 -6.20 10.79
N SER A 1019 12.19 -6.99 10.78
CA SER A 1019 12.24 -8.22 9.98
C SER A 1019 11.89 -9.52 10.73
N LYS A 1020 12.12 -9.56 12.04
CA LYS A 1020 11.96 -10.75 12.91
C LYS A 1020 11.83 -10.33 14.37
N MET A 1021 11.00 -11.03 15.15
CA MET A 1021 10.87 -10.85 16.60
C MET A 1021 11.01 -12.18 17.36
N ALA A 1022 11.26 -12.07 18.65
CA ALA A 1022 11.03 -13.10 19.67
C ALA A 1022 10.36 -12.45 20.89
N SER A 1023 9.47 -13.19 21.53
CA SER A 1023 8.83 -12.78 22.79
C SER A 1023 9.15 -13.78 23.91
N ALA A 1024 9.25 -13.30 25.14
CA ALA A 1024 9.27 -14.15 26.34
C ALA A 1024 8.67 -13.42 27.53
N PHE A 1025 7.91 -14.15 28.33
CA PHE A 1025 7.11 -13.59 29.42
C PHE A 1025 7.33 -14.31 30.73
N SER A 1026 7.02 -13.58 31.80
CA SER A 1026 7.14 -14.03 33.18
C SER A 1026 6.13 -13.26 34.04
N ALA A 1027 5.85 -13.78 35.23
CA ALA A 1027 5.11 -13.08 36.30
C ALA A 1027 5.72 -11.72 36.72
N THR A 1028 6.87 -11.35 36.18
CA THR A 1028 7.56 -10.08 36.44
C THR A 1028 7.63 -9.15 35.23
N GLY A 1029 7.00 -9.48 34.11
CA GLY A 1029 7.06 -8.72 32.85
C GLY A 1029 7.56 -9.53 31.66
N GLY A 1030 7.41 -8.94 30.48
CA GLY A 1030 7.82 -9.50 29.19
C GLY A 1030 9.02 -8.80 28.58
N VAL A 1031 9.70 -9.50 27.66
CA VAL A 1031 10.72 -8.92 26.78
C VAL A 1031 10.39 -9.27 25.34
N PHE A 1032 10.41 -8.24 24.51
CA PHE A 1032 10.46 -8.33 23.06
C PHE A 1032 11.89 -8.11 22.60
N ALA A 1033 12.35 -8.93 21.65
CA ALA A 1033 13.63 -8.71 20.98
C ALA A 1033 13.44 -8.83 19.46
N TRP A 1034 13.93 -7.87 18.69
CA TRP A 1034 13.72 -7.80 17.25
C TRP A 1034 14.94 -7.28 16.50
N PHE A 1035 14.99 -7.57 15.20
CA PHE A 1035 15.99 -7.04 14.28
C PHE A 1035 15.43 -5.87 13.48
N GLU A 1036 15.96 -4.68 13.74
CA GLU A 1036 15.78 -3.48 12.92
C GLU A 1036 16.83 -3.40 11.83
N HIS A 1037 16.44 -2.77 10.72
CA HIS A 1037 17.39 -2.30 9.71
C HIS A 1037 17.81 -0.87 10.03
N LEU A 1038 19.12 -0.61 10.06
CA LEU A 1038 19.62 0.76 10.06
C LEU A 1038 19.51 1.33 8.65
N LEU A 1039 18.44 2.09 8.44
CA LEU A 1039 18.36 3.09 7.37
C LEU A 1039 19.08 4.35 7.87
N GLU A 1040 20.42 4.28 7.97
CA GLU A 1040 21.24 5.50 8.06
C GLU A 1040 21.42 6.02 6.63
N ASP A 1041 20.65 7.07 6.32
CA ASP A 1041 20.47 7.72 5.03
C ASP A 1041 19.87 6.85 3.90
N ALA A 1042 19.03 7.46 3.06
CA ALA A 1042 18.22 6.79 2.03
C ALA A 1042 19.01 6.26 0.81
N ALA A 1043 20.30 5.99 0.97
CA ALA A 1043 21.25 5.78 -0.13
C ALA A 1043 22.08 4.48 -0.02
N VAL A 1044 21.81 3.59 0.95
CA VAL A 1044 22.58 2.35 1.13
C VAL A 1044 21.97 1.20 0.33
N THR A 1045 22.69 0.74 -0.70
CA THR A 1045 22.43 -0.53 -1.39
C THR A 1045 22.37 -1.70 -0.40
N VAL A 1046 21.45 -2.63 -0.62
CA VAL A 1046 21.03 -3.69 0.34
C VAL A 1046 22.13 -4.72 0.70
N ASP A 1047 23.37 -4.52 0.24
CA ASP A 1047 24.53 -5.39 0.45
C ASP A 1047 25.34 -5.14 1.74
N ALA A 1048 25.12 -4.03 2.46
CA ALA A 1048 25.99 -3.65 3.59
C ALA A 1048 25.29 -3.15 4.88
N GLY A 1049 23.96 -3.09 4.94
CA GLY A 1049 23.23 -2.53 6.08
C GLY A 1049 23.48 -3.26 7.41
N TYR A 1050 23.94 -2.50 8.42
CA TYR A 1050 23.98 -2.97 9.81
C TYR A 1050 22.55 -3.29 10.30
N ARG A 1051 22.39 -4.38 11.05
CA ARG A 1051 21.13 -4.62 11.80
C ARG A 1051 21.37 -4.42 13.29
N LEU A 1052 20.54 -3.59 13.91
CA LEU A 1052 20.45 -3.52 15.37
C LEU A 1052 19.54 -4.66 15.83
N PHE A 1053 20.08 -5.54 16.67
CA PHE A 1053 19.26 -6.43 17.47
C PHE A 1053 18.85 -5.67 18.74
N LYS A 1054 17.64 -5.11 18.75
CA LYS A 1054 17.08 -4.37 19.88
C LYS A 1054 16.21 -5.26 20.76
N ALA A 1055 15.93 -4.77 21.97
CA ALA A 1055 14.86 -5.28 22.79
C ALA A 1055 14.13 -4.16 23.57
N GLN A 1056 12.89 -4.47 23.96
CA GLN A 1056 12.02 -3.65 24.79
C GLN A 1056 11.47 -4.55 25.89
N ARG A 1057 11.47 -4.06 27.12
CA ARG A 1057 10.77 -4.71 28.24
C ARG A 1057 9.40 -4.08 28.42
N VAL A 1058 8.38 -4.88 28.71
CA VAL A 1058 7.02 -4.43 29.03
C VAL A 1058 6.57 -4.96 30.39
N PHE A 1059 5.69 -4.22 31.06
CA PHE A 1059 5.04 -4.69 32.29
C PHE A 1059 3.99 -5.76 31.96
N ALA A 1060 3.92 -6.79 32.81
CA ALA A 1060 2.85 -7.80 32.76
C ALA A 1060 1.57 -7.36 33.51
N ARG A 1061 1.60 -6.19 34.17
CA ARG A 1061 0.58 -5.79 35.14
C ARG A 1061 0.37 -4.28 35.11
N SER A 1062 -0.91 -3.87 35.13
CA SER A 1062 -1.29 -2.62 35.78
C SER A 1062 -0.76 -2.65 37.22
N PRO A 1063 -0.15 -1.57 37.74
CA PRO A 1063 0.75 -1.66 38.89
C PRO A 1063 0.04 -2.12 40.18
N GLY A 1064 0.29 -3.36 40.59
CA GLY A 1064 -0.01 -3.87 41.93
C GLY A 1064 0.04 -5.40 42.09
N PRO A 1065 0.21 -5.91 43.32
CA PRO A 1065 0.91 -5.27 44.44
C PRO A 1065 2.44 -5.37 44.26
N GLU A 1066 3.17 -4.50 44.93
CA GLU A 1066 4.64 -4.57 45.00
C GLU A 1066 5.12 -5.86 45.69
N TYR A 1067 6.36 -6.28 45.40
CA TYR A 1067 7.07 -7.14 46.35
C TYR A 1067 7.13 -6.40 47.69
N PRO A 1068 6.76 -7.03 48.82
CA PRO A 1068 6.71 -6.33 50.10
C PRO A 1068 8.07 -5.70 50.41
N GLU A 1069 8.06 -4.39 50.65
CA GLU A 1069 9.23 -3.68 51.17
C GLU A 1069 9.40 -4.06 52.65
N MET A 1070 10.57 -4.60 53.00
CA MET A 1070 10.92 -4.96 54.37
C MET A 1070 12.14 -4.17 54.84
N GLU A 1071 12.04 -3.58 56.02
CA GLU A 1071 13.15 -2.88 56.66
C GLU A 1071 14.22 -3.87 57.13
N ILE A 1072 15.50 -3.62 56.82
CA ILE A 1072 16.62 -4.39 57.37
C ILE A 1072 16.68 -4.14 58.88
N GLY A 1073 16.30 -5.15 59.65
CA GLY A 1073 16.04 -5.07 61.10
C GLY A 1073 14.66 -5.65 61.47
N GLN A 1074 13.72 -5.73 60.52
CA GLN A 1074 12.35 -6.24 60.70
C GLN A 1074 11.96 -7.36 59.71
N ILE A 1075 12.87 -7.82 58.84
CA ILE A 1075 12.59 -8.85 57.85
C ILE A 1075 12.09 -10.13 58.53
N SER A 1076 10.90 -10.58 58.15
CA SER A 1076 10.32 -11.85 58.59
C SER A 1076 9.67 -12.53 57.39
N LEU A 1077 10.08 -13.76 57.11
CA LEU A 1077 9.53 -14.55 56.00
C LEU A 1077 8.76 -15.76 56.53
N PRO A 1078 7.65 -16.14 55.87
CA PRO A 1078 6.95 -17.38 56.16
C PRO A 1078 7.79 -18.58 55.74
N THR A 1079 7.49 -19.75 56.32
CA THR A 1079 7.94 -21.03 55.77
C THR A 1079 7.46 -21.18 54.33
N LEU A 1080 8.36 -21.58 53.44
CA LEU A 1080 8.10 -21.78 52.03
C LEU A 1080 7.77 -23.25 51.76
N THR A 1081 6.92 -23.47 50.77
CA THR A 1081 6.64 -24.80 50.22
C THR A 1081 7.55 -25.06 49.03
N GLU A 1082 7.89 -26.32 48.75
CA GLU A 1082 8.53 -26.72 47.50
C GLU A 1082 7.80 -26.10 46.28
N GLY A 1083 8.56 -25.45 45.39
CA GLY A 1083 8.03 -24.77 44.19
C GLY A 1083 7.41 -23.38 44.44
N GLN A 1084 7.26 -22.93 45.68
CA GLN A 1084 6.69 -21.62 46.01
C GLN A 1084 7.71 -20.50 45.74
N VAL A 1085 7.34 -19.52 44.90
CA VAL A 1085 8.18 -18.33 44.67
C VAL A 1085 8.07 -17.39 45.86
N VAL A 1086 9.22 -16.92 46.37
CA VAL A 1086 9.32 -15.83 47.34
C VAL A 1086 10.08 -14.66 46.74
N GLY A 1087 9.69 -13.44 47.09
CA GLY A 1087 10.48 -12.25 46.85
C GLY A 1087 10.10 -11.09 47.76
N MET A 1088 11.06 -10.23 48.06
CA MET A 1088 10.88 -9.01 48.85
C MET A 1088 11.84 -7.93 48.35
N ARG A 1089 11.50 -6.66 48.52
CA ARG A 1089 12.48 -5.57 48.43
C ARG A 1089 12.96 -5.24 49.84
N VAL A 1090 14.26 -5.06 50.04
CA VAL A 1090 14.80 -4.60 51.32
C VAL A 1090 15.07 -3.10 51.27
N PHE A 1091 14.88 -2.40 52.39
CA PHE A 1091 15.25 -0.99 52.52
C PHE A 1091 15.81 -0.71 53.92
N ALA A 1092 16.55 0.39 54.05
CA ALA A 1092 17.13 0.83 55.30
C ALA A 1092 16.82 2.33 55.49
N PRO A 1093 15.72 2.70 56.16
CA PRO A 1093 15.26 4.09 56.27
C PRO A 1093 16.16 4.95 57.19
N SER A 1094 17.07 4.31 57.91
CA SER A 1094 18.09 4.94 58.76
C SER A 1094 19.37 5.36 58.03
N LEU A 1095 19.49 5.08 56.73
CA LEU A 1095 20.66 5.41 55.91
C LEU A 1095 20.33 6.48 54.85
N ASP A 1096 21.33 7.22 54.38
CA ASP A 1096 21.17 8.16 53.27
C ASP A 1096 20.80 7.42 51.96
N PRO A 1097 19.61 7.67 51.37
CA PRO A 1097 19.20 7.02 50.13
C PRO A 1097 20.11 7.27 48.93
N ALA A 1098 20.89 8.35 48.92
CA ALA A 1098 21.76 8.74 47.81
C ALA A 1098 23.09 7.96 47.78
N SER A 1099 23.52 7.37 48.90
CA SER A 1099 24.78 6.62 49.02
C SER A 1099 24.62 5.20 49.57
N ALA A 1100 23.44 4.79 50.02
CA ALA A 1100 23.19 3.46 50.56
C ALA A 1100 23.42 2.32 49.55
N VAL A 1101 24.44 1.51 49.80
CA VAL A 1101 24.75 0.27 49.06
C VAL A 1101 24.17 -0.92 49.81
N TYR A 1102 23.36 -1.73 49.13
CA TYR A 1102 22.71 -2.92 49.67
C TYR A 1102 23.45 -4.21 49.28
N SER A 1103 23.47 -5.22 50.15
CA SER A 1103 24.06 -6.53 49.86
C SER A 1103 23.34 -7.67 50.59
N ALA A 1104 23.57 -8.91 50.16
CA ALA A 1104 23.11 -10.10 50.87
C ALA A 1104 24.15 -11.22 50.79
N SER A 1105 24.24 -12.04 51.83
CA SER A 1105 25.22 -13.13 51.97
C SER A 1105 24.57 -14.38 52.58
N GLY A 1106 25.23 -15.53 52.45
CA GLY A 1106 24.71 -16.82 52.94
C GLY A 1106 23.45 -17.31 52.21
N LEU A 1107 23.16 -16.78 51.02
CA LEU A 1107 21.98 -17.13 50.22
C LEU A 1107 21.93 -18.64 49.88
N PRO A 1108 20.76 -19.29 49.91
CA PRO A 1108 20.59 -20.65 49.40
C PRO A 1108 20.93 -20.74 47.90
N GLU A 1109 21.25 -21.95 47.43
CA GLU A 1109 21.49 -22.20 46.02
C GLU A 1109 20.25 -21.80 45.18
N GLY A 1110 20.46 -21.05 44.09
CA GLY A 1110 19.38 -20.54 43.24
C GLY A 1110 18.59 -19.35 43.81
N ALA A 1111 18.89 -18.89 45.04
CA ALA A 1111 18.39 -17.61 45.53
C ALA A 1111 19.27 -16.46 45.00
N VAL A 1112 18.66 -15.33 44.65
CA VAL A 1112 19.34 -14.17 44.06
C VAL A 1112 18.95 -12.90 44.80
N PHE A 1113 19.93 -12.06 45.07
CA PHE A 1113 19.75 -10.69 45.55
C PHE A 1113 20.35 -9.71 44.54
N ASP A 1114 19.57 -8.73 44.12
CA ASP A 1114 20.00 -7.62 43.28
C ASP A 1114 20.17 -6.38 44.16
N SER A 1115 21.41 -5.93 44.32
CA SER A 1115 21.77 -4.76 45.13
C SER A 1115 21.25 -3.43 44.57
N SER A 1116 20.98 -3.36 43.27
CA SER A 1116 20.50 -2.13 42.59
C SER A 1116 19.00 -1.97 42.70
N SER A 1117 18.23 -3.05 42.50
CA SER A 1117 16.77 -3.04 42.68
C SER A 1117 16.32 -3.40 44.10
N ARG A 1118 17.28 -3.70 44.99
CA ARG A 1118 17.12 -4.14 46.39
C ARG A 1118 16.29 -5.42 46.54
N LEU A 1119 16.17 -6.21 45.47
CA LEU A 1119 15.20 -7.30 45.34
C LEU A 1119 15.84 -8.66 45.64
N PHE A 1120 15.34 -9.32 46.68
CA PHE A 1120 15.57 -10.74 46.94
C PHE A 1120 14.53 -11.59 46.21
N ARG A 1121 14.94 -12.70 45.57
CA ARG A 1121 14.05 -13.70 44.95
C ARG A 1121 14.59 -15.12 45.13
N TRP A 1122 13.70 -16.09 45.36
CA TRP A 1122 14.01 -17.51 45.41
C TRP A 1122 12.80 -18.39 45.07
N LYS A 1123 13.03 -19.59 44.56
CA LYS A 1123 12.02 -20.64 44.32
C LYS A 1123 12.68 -22.00 44.64
N PRO A 1124 12.46 -22.57 45.84
CA PRO A 1124 13.15 -23.78 46.27
C PRO A 1124 12.58 -25.05 45.58
N ASP A 1125 13.45 -26.01 45.29
CA ASP A 1125 13.09 -27.33 44.73
C ASP A 1125 13.13 -28.48 45.78
N ALA A 1126 12.74 -29.70 45.37
CA ALA A 1126 12.69 -30.90 46.23
C ALA A 1126 13.99 -31.24 46.96
N ARG A 1127 15.14 -30.83 46.40
CA ARG A 1127 16.48 -31.07 46.94
C ARG A 1127 16.89 -29.99 47.95
N GLN A 1128 16.13 -28.90 48.01
CA GLN A 1128 16.37 -27.71 48.82
C GLN A 1128 15.43 -27.63 50.03
N ARG A 1129 14.93 -28.77 50.49
CA ARG A 1129 14.13 -28.91 51.72
C ARG A 1129 15.00 -28.74 52.96
N GLY A 1130 14.46 -28.08 53.98
CA GLY A 1130 15.15 -27.85 55.26
C GLY A 1130 15.29 -26.36 55.62
N THR A 1131 16.15 -26.08 56.59
CA THR A 1131 16.30 -24.75 57.19
C THR A 1131 17.67 -24.16 56.89
N TYR A 1132 17.67 -22.97 56.29
CA TYR A 1132 18.83 -22.18 55.92
C TYR A 1132 19.02 -21.04 56.92
N SER A 1133 19.78 -21.31 57.98
CA SER A 1133 20.19 -20.30 58.96
C SER A 1133 21.49 -19.63 58.51
N GLY A 1134 21.51 -18.29 58.46
CA GLY A 1134 22.70 -17.51 58.07
C GLY A 1134 22.55 -16.69 56.79
N VAL A 1135 21.32 -16.50 56.30
CA VAL A 1135 21.01 -15.57 55.20
C VAL A 1135 21.02 -14.15 55.76
N THR A 1136 22.05 -13.36 55.47
CA THR A 1136 22.20 -12.01 56.05
C THR A 1136 22.01 -10.95 54.98
N PHE A 1137 21.04 -10.05 55.17
CA PHE A 1137 20.86 -8.83 54.38
C PHE A 1137 21.54 -7.66 55.09
N SER A 1138 22.21 -6.78 54.35
CA SER A 1138 22.86 -5.59 54.91
C SER A 1138 22.80 -4.39 53.97
N ALA A 1139 22.94 -3.20 54.54
CA ALA A 1139 23.09 -1.96 53.80
C ALA A 1139 24.06 -1.01 54.52
N SER A 1140 24.76 -0.15 53.77
CA SER A 1140 25.63 0.89 54.32
C SER A 1140 25.71 2.12 53.42
N ASP A 1141 25.69 3.31 54.03
CA ASP A 1141 25.90 4.61 53.36
C ASP A 1141 27.38 5.06 53.35
N GLY A 1142 28.29 4.21 53.86
CA GLY A 1142 29.72 4.50 54.05
C GLY A 1142 30.08 5.07 55.43
N SER A 1143 29.11 5.51 56.23
CA SER A 1143 29.27 6.02 57.59
C SER A 1143 28.50 5.22 58.64
N THR A 1144 27.33 4.70 58.26
CA THR A 1144 26.44 3.85 59.04
C THR A 1144 26.14 2.57 58.28
N SER A 1145 25.87 1.49 59.01
CA SER A 1145 25.52 0.18 58.43
C SER A 1145 24.46 -0.53 59.25
N VAL A 1146 23.49 -1.14 58.59
CA VAL A 1146 22.49 -2.03 59.20
C VAL A 1146 22.61 -3.43 58.59
N GLU A 1147 22.42 -4.47 59.41
CA GLU A 1147 22.39 -5.85 58.95
C GLU A 1147 21.35 -6.67 59.73
N GLN A 1148 20.81 -7.69 59.08
CA GLN A 1148 19.89 -8.64 59.70
C GLN A 1148 20.12 -10.04 59.14
N ALA A 1149 20.41 -10.99 60.03
CA ALA A 1149 20.38 -12.42 59.73
C ALA A 1149 18.94 -12.93 59.79
N VAL A 1150 18.53 -13.63 58.74
CA VAL A 1150 17.22 -14.23 58.53
C VAL A 1150 17.40 -15.75 58.40
N THR A 1151 16.38 -16.50 58.79
CA THR A 1151 16.31 -17.95 58.58
C THR A 1151 15.22 -18.26 57.56
N LEU A 1152 15.55 -19.01 56.51
CA LEU A 1152 14.60 -19.47 55.52
C LEU A 1152 14.30 -20.95 55.77
N THR A 1153 13.04 -21.36 55.71
CA THR A 1153 12.63 -22.77 55.89
C THR A 1153 11.81 -23.22 54.70
N VAL A 1154 12.10 -24.42 54.20
CA VAL A 1154 11.39 -25.07 53.09
C VAL A 1154 10.80 -26.40 53.56
N ASP A 1155 9.47 -26.48 53.60
CA ASP A 1155 8.68 -27.64 54.04
C ASP A 1155 8.21 -28.52 52.87
N GLU A 1156 7.71 -29.72 53.17
CA GLU A 1156 7.13 -30.63 52.18
C GLU A 1156 5.82 -30.09 51.59
N GLY A 1157 5.65 -30.27 50.27
CA GLY A 1157 4.42 -29.92 49.57
C GLY A 1157 3.18 -30.69 50.04
N ILE A 1158 2.09 -29.96 50.27
CA ILE A 1158 0.75 -30.55 50.41
C ILE A 1158 0.32 -31.06 49.04
N LEU A 1159 0.26 -32.38 48.87
CA LEU A 1159 -0.20 -33.00 47.62
C LEU A 1159 -1.73 -33.11 47.57
N SER A 1160 -2.27 -32.86 46.39
CA SER A 1160 -3.64 -33.17 46.01
C SER A 1160 -3.70 -34.43 45.15
N LEU A 1161 -4.81 -35.16 45.25
CA LEU A 1161 -5.11 -36.31 44.39
C LEU A 1161 -6.47 -36.12 43.72
N GLY A 1162 -6.50 -36.04 42.39
CA GLY A 1162 -7.72 -35.87 41.60
C GLY A 1162 -7.89 -36.89 40.47
N GLY A 1163 -8.99 -36.78 39.73
CA GLY A 1163 -9.29 -37.59 38.55
C GLY A 1163 -10.68 -37.34 37.99
N GLY A 1164 -10.96 -37.90 36.81
CA GLY A 1164 -12.27 -37.80 36.15
C GLY A 1164 -13.15 -39.04 36.32
N LEU A 1165 -14.46 -38.80 36.40
CA LEU A 1165 -15.49 -39.82 36.30
C LEU A 1165 -16.28 -39.68 35.00
N VAL A 1166 -16.38 -40.77 34.26
CA VAL A 1166 -17.19 -40.88 33.04
C VAL A 1166 -18.15 -42.07 33.14
N GLY A 1167 -19.34 -41.93 32.57
CA GLY A 1167 -20.24 -43.04 32.29
C GLY A 1167 -19.74 -43.91 31.14
N GLU A 1168 -20.35 -45.08 30.96
CA GLU A 1168 -20.04 -46.02 29.89
C GLU A 1168 -20.23 -45.44 28.46
N ASN A 1169 -21.11 -44.44 28.33
CA ASN A 1169 -21.33 -43.67 27.10
C ASN A 1169 -20.31 -42.54 26.87
N GLY A 1170 -19.28 -42.41 27.72
CA GLY A 1170 -18.27 -41.35 27.66
C GLY A 1170 -18.73 -39.99 28.22
N VAL A 1171 -19.98 -39.86 28.67
CA VAL A 1171 -20.51 -38.63 29.28
C VAL A 1171 -20.00 -38.50 30.72
N ARG A 1172 -19.52 -37.32 31.10
CA ARG A 1172 -18.99 -37.03 32.44
C ARG A 1172 -20.06 -37.26 33.53
N ALA A 1173 -19.66 -37.83 34.67
CA ALA A 1173 -20.55 -38.23 35.74
C ALA A 1173 -20.48 -37.29 36.95
N GLU A 1174 -21.37 -36.30 36.99
CA GLU A 1174 -21.53 -35.32 38.08
C GLU A 1174 -22.12 -35.94 39.36
N GLY A 1175 -21.82 -35.34 40.53
CA GLY A 1175 -22.49 -35.60 41.80
C GLY A 1175 -22.18 -36.96 42.42
N ILE A 1176 -21.16 -37.67 41.93
CA ILE A 1176 -20.76 -38.98 42.42
C ILE A 1176 -19.83 -38.83 43.61
N ALA A 1177 -20.27 -39.29 44.77
CA ALA A 1177 -19.44 -39.32 45.97
C ALA A 1177 -18.29 -40.34 45.81
N ILE A 1178 -17.07 -39.93 46.12
CA ILE A 1178 -15.87 -40.79 46.16
C ILE A 1178 -15.20 -40.67 47.54
N GLU A 1179 -14.74 -41.79 48.08
CA GLU A 1179 -14.07 -41.92 49.37
C GLU A 1179 -12.63 -42.42 49.18
N LEU A 1180 -11.64 -41.61 49.59
CA LEU A 1180 -10.22 -42.01 49.67
C LEU A 1180 -9.92 -42.54 51.07
N VAL A 1181 -9.19 -43.65 51.17
CA VAL A 1181 -8.92 -44.34 52.45
C VAL A 1181 -7.43 -44.59 52.63
N GLY A 1182 -6.84 -43.97 53.65
CA GLY A 1182 -5.43 -44.19 54.02
C GLY A 1182 -5.22 -45.46 54.86
N ALA A 1183 -3.97 -45.91 54.98
CA ALA A 1183 -3.58 -47.11 55.73
C ALA A 1183 -4.04 -47.13 57.20
N GLY A 1184 -4.21 -45.96 57.84
CA GLY A 1184 -4.73 -45.82 59.21
C GLY A 1184 -6.27 -45.75 59.34
N GLY A 1185 -7.02 -45.95 58.25
CA GLY A 1185 -8.49 -45.91 58.27
C GLY A 1185 -9.12 -44.51 58.19
N VAL A 1186 -8.30 -43.46 58.11
CA VAL A 1186 -8.72 -42.09 57.77
C VAL A 1186 -9.43 -42.10 56.41
N ARG A 1187 -10.52 -41.35 56.32
CA ARG A 1187 -11.40 -41.29 55.15
C ARG A 1187 -11.65 -39.86 54.75
N TRP A 1188 -11.27 -39.50 53.54
CA TRP A 1188 -11.72 -38.28 52.90
C TRP A 1188 -12.92 -38.63 52.01
N LEU A 1189 -13.90 -37.74 51.92
CA LEU A 1189 -15.08 -37.89 51.08
C LEU A 1189 -15.22 -36.61 50.25
N THR A 1190 -15.28 -36.77 48.94
CA THR A 1190 -15.51 -35.68 47.98
C THR A 1190 -16.65 -36.08 47.05
N PHE A 1191 -17.11 -35.16 46.21
CA PHE A 1191 -18.09 -35.40 45.15
C PHE A 1191 -17.46 -35.00 43.81
N SER A 1192 -17.86 -35.64 42.72
CA SER A 1192 -17.55 -35.10 41.41
C SER A 1192 -18.34 -33.82 41.14
N ASP A 1193 -17.68 -32.83 40.58
CA ASP A 1193 -18.24 -31.54 40.17
C ASP A 1193 -19.10 -31.65 38.89
N ALA A 1194 -19.57 -30.51 38.39
CA ALA A 1194 -20.39 -30.40 37.18
C ALA A 1194 -19.70 -30.88 35.89
N ILE A 1195 -18.37 -31.05 35.90
CA ILE A 1195 -17.59 -31.63 34.79
C ILE A 1195 -17.05 -33.03 35.13
N GLY A 1196 -17.54 -33.66 36.20
CA GLY A 1196 -17.19 -35.03 36.58
C GLY A 1196 -15.82 -35.18 37.22
N HIS A 1197 -15.13 -34.10 37.60
CA HIS A 1197 -13.83 -34.16 38.29
C HIS A 1197 -14.00 -34.25 39.80
N TYR A 1198 -13.12 -34.99 40.46
CA TYR A 1198 -13.08 -35.10 41.91
C TYR A 1198 -11.68 -34.77 42.44
N HIS A 1199 -11.59 -34.34 43.70
CA HIS A 1199 -10.34 -33.90 44.32
C HIS A 1199 -10.27 -34.28 45.81
N PHE A 1200 -9.07 -34.60 46.29
CA PHE A 1200 -8.75 -34.83 47.71
C PHE A 1200 -7.53 -34.02 48.14
N ASP A 1201 -7.74 -33.14 49.12
CA ASP A 1201 -6.69 -32.34 49.76
C ASP A 1201 -6.01 -33.06 50.94
N GLY A 1202 -4.75 -32.72 51.18
CA GLY A 1202 -4.00 -33.18 52.37
C GLY A 1202 -3.51 -34.63 52.28
N VAL A 1203 -3.19 -35.11 51.08
CA VAL A 1203 -2.68 -36.47 50.85
C VAL A 1203 -1.16 -36.48 51.14
N LYS A 1204 -0.68 -37.47 51.90
CA LYS A 1204 0.74 -37.58 52.28
C LYS A 1204 1.50 -38.41 51.25
N SER A 1205 2.65 -37.91 50.82
CA SER A 1205 3.58 -38.67 49.96
C SER A 1205 4.03 -39.98 50.62
N GLY A 1206 4.37 -40.99 49.80
CA GLY A 1206 4.84 -42.31 50.24
C GLY A 1206 3.82 -43.22 50.94
N ALA A 1207 2.61 -42.74 51.27
CA ALA A 1207 1.57 -43.55 51.91
C ALA A 1207 0.66 -44.27 50.91
N ARG A 1208 0.23 -45.50 51.21
CA ARG A 1208 -0.74 -46.22 50.37
C ARG A 1208 -2.19 -45.84 50.69
N TYR A 1209 -2.92 -45.46 49.65
CA TYR A 1209 -4.35 -45.12 49.70
C TYR A 1209 -5.19 -46.07 48.86
N LYS A 1210 -6.49 -46.16 49.18
CA LYS A 1210 -7.50 -46.93 48.43
C LYS A 1210 -8.69 -46.05 48.10
N LEU A 1211 -8.98 -45.92 46.82
CA LEU A 1211 -10.15 -45.20 46.30
C LEU A 1211 -11.38 -46.11 46.26
N ARG A 1212 -12.58 -45.59 46.55
CA ARG A 1212 -13.86 -46.31 46.40
C ARG A 1212 -15.04 -45.35 46.30
N LEU A 1213 -16.13 -45.74 45.63
CA LEU A 1213 -17.41 -44.99 45.68
C LEU A 1213 -17.83 -44.70 47.12
N GLY A 1214 -18.28 -43.48 47.43
CA GLY A 1214 -18.73 -43.05 48.74
C GLY A 1214 -20.06 -43.68 49.18
N LYS A 1215 -20.40 -43.59 50.48
CA LYS A 1215 -21.66 -44.13 51.02
C LYS A 1215 -22.92 -43.64 50.28
N PRO A 1216 -23.04 -42.37 49.83
CA PRO A 1216 -24.21 -41.91 49.07
C PRO A 1216 -24.35 -42.68 47.75
N SER A 1217 -23.34 -42.65 46.88
CA SER A 1217 -23.38 -43.30 45.56
C SER A 1217 -23.46 -44.82 45.62
N ARG A 1218 -22.91 -45.48 46.66
CA ARG A 1218 -23.13 -46.93 46.90
C ARG A 1218 -24.61 -47.32 47.06
N LYS A 1219 -25.51 -46.39 47.41
CA LYS A 1219 -26.95 -46.66 47.45
C LYS A 1219 -27.60 -46.64 46.06
N LEU A 1220 -27.04 -45.90 45.10
CA LEU A 1220 -27.50 -45.89 43.71
C LEU A 1220 -27.02 -47.15 42.96
N PHE A 1221 -25.72 -47.46 43.01
CA PHE A 1221 -25.09 -48.53 42.23
C PHE A 1221 -25.08 -49.90 42.94
N ARG A 1222 -26.25 -50.37 43.40
CA ARG A 1222 -26.35 -51.50 44.36
C ARG A 1222 -25.92 -52.91 43.88
N SER A 1223 -25.58 -53.10 42.60
CA SER A 1223 -25.50 -54.44 41.96
C SER A 1223 -24.19 -54.81 41.25
N THR A 1224 -23.16 -53.96 41.26
CA THR A 1224 -21.83 -54.25 40.68
C THR A 1224 -20.78 -54.69 41.72
N PRO A 1225 -19.70 -55.40 41.33
CA PRO A 1225 -18.76 -55.99 42.28
C PRO A 1225 -18.07 -54.95 43.17
N ARG A 1226 -18.01 -55.24 44.48
CA ARG A 1226 -17.22 -54.45 45.43
C ARG A 1226 -15.73 -54.61 45.13
N MET A 1227 -15.15 -53.72 44.31
CA MET A 1227 -13.79 -53.15 44.43
C MET A 1227 -13.34 -52.47 43.13
N ILE A 1228 -13.32 -51.14 43.14
CA ILE A 1228 -12.32 -50.39 42.38
C ILE A 1228 -11.01 -50.56 43.19
N ARG A 1229 -9.99 -51.22 42.63
CA ARG A 1229 -8.68 -51.47 43.27
C ARG A 1229 -7.50 -51.05 42.36
N PRO A 1230 -7.27 -49.75 42.18
CA PRO A 1230 -5.92 -49.26 42.02
C PRO A 1230 -5.24 -49.29 43.41
N GLU A 1231 -4.11 -49.99 43.54
CA GLU A 1231 -3.11 -49.61 44.55
C GLU A 1231 -2.21 -48.58 43.88
N VAL A 1232 -2.35 -47.32 44.26
CA VAL A 1232 -1.51 -46.21 43.76
C VAL A 1232 -0.35 -46.03 44.73
N GLY A 1233 0.87 -46.15 44.21
CA GLY A 1233 2.07 -45.60 44.87
C GLY A 1233 2.16 -44.12 44.50
N VAL A 1234 2.52 -43.25 45.45
CA VAL A 1234 2.44 -41.78 45.28
C VAL A 1234 3.53 -41.22 44.33
N ASP A 1235 4.31 -42.10 43.71
CA ASP A 1235 5.34 -41.75 42.72
C ASP A 1235 4.75 -41.59 41.28
N ASP A 1236 3.44 -41.83 41.10
CA ASP A 1236 2.72 -41.72 39.81
C ASP A 1236 1.45 -40.87 39.99
N LEU A 1237 1.58 -39.54 39.82
CA LEU A 1237 0.50 -38.55 39.92
C LEU A 1237 -0.28 -38.41 38.60
N SER A 1238 -0.71 -39.53 38.03
CA SER A 1238 -1.55 -39.54 36.83
C SER A 1238 -3.05 -39.40 37.16
N GLU A 1239 -3.81 -38.73 36.27
CA GLU A 1239 -5.27 -38.65 36.39
C GLU A 1239 -5.90 -40.05 36.45
N LEU A 1240 -6.56 -40.36 37.56
CA LEU A 1240 -7.24 -41.64 37.73
C LEU A 1240 -8.65 -41.56 37.14
N ASN A 1241 -8.75 -41.84 35.85
CA ASN A 1241 -10.03 -41.88 35.14
C ASN A 1241 -10.77 -43.22 35.36
N PHE A 1242 -11.98 -43.17 35.92
CA PHE A 1242 -12.82 -44.36 36.14
C PHE A 1242 -14.12 -44.31 35.34
N THR A 1243 -14.40 -45.40 34.62
CA THR A 1243 -15.71 -45.64 34.02
C THR A 1243 -16.66 -46.22 35.05
N ILE A 1244 -17.82 -45.58 35.26
CA ILE A 1244 -18.92 -46.12 36.06
C ILE A 1244 -19.94 -46.76 35.14
N THR A 1245 -20.10 -48.08 35.26
CA THR A 1245 -21.11 -48.88 34.55
C THR A 1245 -22.33 -49.08 35.45
N PRO A 1246 -23.49 -48.46 35.15
CA PRO A 1246 -24.77 -48.88 35.70
C PRO A 1246 -25.08 -50.31 35.22
N ARG A 1247 -25.96 -51.04 35.92
CA ARG A 1247 -26.38 -52.38 35.52
C ARG A 1247 -27.88 -52.43 35.25
#